data_AF-A0A2T7FTY0-F1
#
_entry.id   AF-A0A2T7FTY0-F1
#
_cell.length_a   1.000
_cell.length_b   1.000
_cell.length_c   1.000
_cell.angle_alpha   90.00
_cell.angle_beta   90.00
_cell.angle_gamma   90.00
#
_symmetry.space_group_name_H-M   'P 1'
#
loop_
_entity.id
_entity.type
_entity.pdbx_description
1 polymer ?
#
loop_
_entity_poly.entity_id
_entity_poly.type
_entity_poly.pdbx_seq_one_letter_code
_entity_poly.pdbx_strand_id
1 'polypeptide(L)'
;MKDNDPLWLAYLWESWGPSPERQRNLQDLEDRVRAEGPSGMVDEFLTERARGRKAHEAALALEQVFRTGGKRGEQDARRWLDEAKGARLNDPKILQSLERKLEKLIERKNNLHSRHSQPKQQSTVRTIIRDGRHPNCLRALQPTHSWTIYLDETGADFDSTERPANPNRTGRVVALAVPDSVELADCGGFHAADRSFAEVDKVLQQVLDAPVGVLGFSILDETARHRYWIGHILHLVRWTLLQLPVPSDGQGSRVRILIEQRDAYNPQTDLKALAQSLESELAALDPQRFKGLALEMGFMGKDHPMNGYVDVIAFTWGSSDWSNKDRLRKSQLLGHCFVKANESSLHHLYLAVTSGGPLAPADWYALCTATADEHEGSFLRRELDRLGKAIARRPRQWELYLEEVQMRLSSKRYSLAELGSAIAWLQQYADQSQIIPGTLRLQLDSSNLSLANHRGQIQDELVFRCLEWVNKLEDEAPQLVAEALLRMASTMTNNFQFNALEEIVETWLAKPIAVAGLLNYAKLQSTRGQMHAFSHDPATAVSFFEAAAESFARLSDPRQVARETHQTGIYEMIARMDAVPYGADGEGASAEVGIVVEAIRQLLGNREPEAISRSLSASDQAKRFENHLWLRTLNRFPQQMANARAAYLGNRNKWKIGSDHPWPLILAYRAWLLQDAGETEEAHSHLDAAIRTCLDDDHGVTLEWMALVLSTMAQAIGAPLASSDFAAEDGLRRRLQHAPWEALAEFAAEASHGRIPPARIWVHLAKCLPFNFH
;
A
#
# COMPACT_ATOMS: atom_id res chain seq x y z
N MET A 1 -3.01 54.45 14.76
CA MET A 1 -2.97 54.65 13.30
C MET A 1 -3.86 53.59 12.69
N LYS A 2 -4.69 53.91 11.69
CA LYS A 2 -5.53 52.90 11.03
C LYS A 2 -4.60 51.91 10.31
N ASP A 3 -4.85 50.61 10.44
CA ASP A 3 -3.99 49.55 9.87
C ASP A 3 -3.86 49.60 8.33
N ASN A 4 -4.70 50.39 7.64
CA ASN A 4 -4.73 50.54 6.18
C ASN A 4 -4.23 51.92 5.67
N ASP A 5 -3.47 52.68 6.45
CA ASP A 5 -2.84 53.91 5.95
C ASP A 5 -1.71 53.59 4.95
N PRO A 6 -1.76 54.05 3.69
CA PRO A 6 -0.75 53.75 2.67
C PRO A 6 0.65 54.22 3.05
N LEU A 7 0.80 55.31 3.80
CA LEU A 7 2.10 55.79 4.27
C LEU A 7 2.70 54.86 5.32
N TRP A 8 1.85 54.33 6.21
CA TRP A 8 2.25 53.34 7.20
C TRP A 8 2.61 51.99 6.58
N LEU A 9 1.81 51.52 5.62
CA LEU A 9 2.08 50.27 4.88
C LEU A 9 3.39 50.36 4.08
N ALA A 10 3.68 51.51 3.48
CA ALA A 10 4.94 51.77 2.77
C ALA A 10 6.16 51.59 3.68
N TYR A 11 6.13 52.21 4.87
CA TYR A 11 7.16 52.03 5.89
C TYR A 11 7.26 50.58 6.34
N LEU A 12 6.11 49.98 6.68
CA LEU A 12 6.03 48.64 7.27
C LEU A 12 6.59 47.57 6.34
N TRP A 13 6.12 47.51 5.08
CA TRP A 13 6.56 46.50 4.12
C TRP A 13 8.04 46.65 3.73
N GLU A 14 8.54 47.88 3.57
CA GLU A 14 9.97 48.12 3.35
C GLU A 14 10.81 47.71 4.58
N SER A 15 10.32 47.96 5.80
CA SER A 15 11.02 47.56 7.04
C SER A 15 11.19 46.05 7.20
N TRP A 16 10.28 45.26 6.63
CA TRP A 16 10.35 43.79 6.64
C TRP A 16 11.28 43.22 5.57
N GLY A 17 11.75 44.06 4.65
CA GLY A 17 12.74 43.73 3.61
C GLY A 17 12.15 43.36 2.25
N PRO A 18 13.00 43.19 1.22
CA PRO A 18 12.54 42.87 -0.12
C PRO A 18 12.05 41.42 -0.22
N SER A 19 10.86 41.23 -0.78
CA SER A 19 10.41 39.97 -1.40
C SER A 19 9.70 40.32 -2.71
N PRO A 20 9.64 39.42 -3.71
CA PRO A 20 8.93 39.69 -4.96
C PRO A 20 7.48 40.12 -4.73
N GLU A 21 6.81 39.52 -3.74
CA GLU A 21 5.45 39.85 -3.32
C GLU A 21 5.33 41.27 -2.76
N ARG A 22 6.17 41.64 -1.79
CA ARG A 22 6.13 42.97 -1.18
C ARG A 22 6.50 44.07 -2.16
N GLN A 23 7.40 43.80 -3.10
CA GLN A 23 7.74 44.75 -4.16
C GLN A 23 6.55 45.04 -5.07
N ARG A 24 5.76 44.02 -5.44
CA ARG A 24 4.52 44.22 -6.20
C ARG A 24 3.49 45.01 -5.39
N ASN A 25 3.25 44.62 -4.13
CA ASN A 25 2.30 45.33 -3.28
C ASN A 25 2.71 46.80 -3.06
N LEU A 26 4.00 47.08 -2.91
CA LEU A 26 4.53 48.45 -2.81
C LEU A 26 4.35 49.22 -4.12
N GLN A 27 4.53 48.57 -5.27
CA GLN A 27 4.30 49.19 -6.59
C GLN A 27 2.82 49.52 -6.78
N ASP A 28 1.93 48.57 -6.51
CA ASP A 28 0.48 48.78 -6.62
C ASP A 28 0.01 49.89 -5.67
N LEU A 29 0.57 49.94 -4.46
CA LEU A 29 0.28 50.99 -3.50
C LEU A 29 0.80 52.36 -3.97
N GLU A 30 1.99 52.40 -4.58
CA GLU A 30 2.54 53.62 -5.17
C GLU A 30 1.68 54.12 -6.33
N ASP A 31 1.26 53.23 -7.23
CA ASP A 31 0.42 53.54 -8.38
C ASP A 31 -0.95 54.10 -7.92
N ARG A 32 -1.52 53.52 -6.86
CA ARG A 32 -2.75 54.05 -6.23
C ARG A 32 -2.54 55.42 -5.61
N VAL A 33 -1.46 55.64 -4.86
CA VAL A 33 -1.15 56.96 -4.29
C VAL A 33 -0.93 58.00 -5.40
N ARG A 34 -0.32 57.61 -6.53
CA ARG A 34 -0.16 58.48 -7.70
C ARG A 34 -1.48 58.79 -8.41
N ALA A 35 -2.40 57.84 -8.48
CA ALA A 35 -3.68 58.00 -9.16
C ALA A 35 -4.74 58.74 -8.32
N GLU A 36 -4.80 58.47 -7.01
CA GLU A 36 -5.90 58.88 -6.12
C GLU A 36 -5.45 59.87 -5.02
N GLY A 37 -4.14 60.08 -4.84
CA GLY A 37 -3.59 60.88 -3.74
C GLY A 37 -3.49 62.38 -4.01
N PRO A 38 -3.51 63.23 -2.96
CA PRO A 38 -3.14 64.65 -3.06
C PRO A 38 -1.71 64.82 -3.61
N SER A 39 -1.44 65.93 -4.31
CA SER A 39 -0.19 66.18 -5.04
C SER A 39 1.12 66.07 -4.21
N GLY A 40 1.07 66.10 -2.87
CA GLY A 40 2.25 65.93 -1.99
C GLY A 40 2.39 64.55 -1.35
N MET A 41 1.38 63.67 -1.50
CA MET A 41 1.32 62.38 -0.82
C MET A 41 2.32 61.36 -1.40
N VAL A 42 2.68 61.50 -2.67
CA VAL A 42 3.69 60.65 -3.32
C VAL A 42 5.08 60.88 -2.69
N ASP A 43 5.45 62.13 -2.40
CA ASP A 43 6.74 62.45 -1.78
C ASP A 43 6.81 61.95 -0.33
N GLU A 44 5.71 62.07 0.42
CA GLU A 44 5.58 61.49 1.76
C GLU A 44 5.69 59.96 1.70
N PHE A 45 5.05 59.32 0.71
CA PHE A 45 5.11 57.88 0.51
C PHE A 45 6.53 57.39 0.23
N LEU A 46 7.25 58.04 -0.69
CA LEU A 46 8.65 57.72 -0.99
C LEU A 46 9.56 57.95 0.21
N THR A 47 9.28 58.97 1.03
CA THR A 47 9.99 59.24 2.28
C THR A 47 9.79 58.11 3.30
N GLU A 48 8.55 57.64 3.49
CA GLU A 48 8.26 56.50 4.38
C GLU A 48 8.88 55.20 3.86
N ARG A 49 8.93 54.97 2.53
CA ARG A 49 9.67 53.84 1.96
C ARG A 49 11.16 53.90 2.27
N ALA A 50 11.79 55.06 2.09
CA ALA A 50 13.21 55.25 2.42
C ALA A 50 13.48 55.04 3.92
N ARG A 51 12.58 55.53 4.79
CA ARG A 51 12.61 55.30 6.24
C ARG A 51 12.48 53.81 6.58
N GLY A 52 11.59 53.08 5.90
CA GLY A 52 11.43 51.64 6.04
C GLY A 52 12.68 50.86 5.62
N ARG A 53 13.28 51.19 4.47
CA ARG A 53 14.55 50.57 4.04
C ARG A 53 15.67 50.76 5.05
N LYS A 54 15.80 51.96 5.61
CA LYS A 54 16.77 52.25 6.68
C LYS A 54 16.51 51.40 7.94
N ALA A 55 15.23 51.19 8.28
CA ALA A 55 14.86 50.30 9.38
C ALA A 55 15.26 48.84 9.11
N HIS A 56 15.08 48.37 7.87
CA HIS A 56 15.46 47.03 7.45
C HIS A 56 16.98 46.80 7.52
N GLU A 57 17.77 47.73 6.97
CA GLU A 57 19.23 47.69 7.03
C GLU A 57 19.74 47.66 8.49
N ALA A 58 19.16 48.50 9.34
CA ALA A 58 19.47 48.50 10.77
C ALA A 58 19.08 47.18 11.45
N ALA A 59 17.94 46.58 11.06
CA ALA A 59 17.50 45.29 11.59
C ALA A 59 18.41 44.14 11.16
N LEU A 60 18.95 44.17 9.93
CA LEU A 60 19.96 43.22 9.47
C LEU A 60 21.27 43.36 10.26
N ALA A 61 21.72 44.60 10.50
CA ALA A 61 22.91 44.86 11.32
C ALA A 61 22.73 44.36 12.76
N LEU A 62 21.57 44.63 13.38
CA LEU A 62 21.20 44.12 14.70
C LEU A 62 21.20 42.58 14.74
N GLU A 63 20.59 41.93 13.74
CA GLU A 63 20.54 40.48 13.63
C GLU A 63 21.95 39.87 13.42
N GLN A 64 22.81 40.54 12.66
CA GLN A 64 24.21 40.16 12.50
C GLN A 64 24.95 40.18 13.84
N VAL A 65 24.84 41.29 14.60
CA VAL A 65 25.46 41.43 15.93
C VAL A 65 24.95 40.34 16.89
N PHE A 66 23.64 40.11 16.89
CA PHE A 66 23.03 39.09 17.72
C PHE A 66 23.56 37.67 17.41
N ARG A 67 23.76 37.36 16.12
CA ARG A 67 24.28 36.06 15.67
C ARG A 67 25.78 35.89 15.93
N THR A 68 26.60 36.91 15.65
CA THR A 68 28.07 36.82 15.81
C THR A 68 28.52 36.81 17.27
N GLY A 69 27.76 37.42 18.18
CA GLY A 69 28.07 37.43 19.62
C GLY A 69 27.87 36.08 20.33
N GLY A 70 27.32 35.06 19.66
CA GLY A 70 27.14 33.71 20.21
C GLY A 70 26.39 33.72 21.56
N LYS A 71 27.06 33.27 22.64
CA LYS A 71 26.47 33.28 24.00
C LYS A 71 26.15 34.70 24.50
N ARG A 72 26.95 35.72 24.14
CA ARG A 72 26.77 37.13 24.52
C ARG A 72 25.91 37.94 23.54
N GLY A 73 25.42 37.31 22.47
CA GLY A 73 24.70 37.99 21.39
C GLY A 73 23.50 38.86 21.84
N GLU A 74 22.80 38.49 22.93
CA GLU A 74 21.74 39.35 23.49
C GLU A 74 22.31 40.64 24.10
N GLN A 75 23.34 40.53 24.94
CA GLN A 75 23.98 41.69 25.57
C GLN A 75 24.63 42.61 24.54
N ASP A 76 25.26 42.01 23.52
CA ASP A 76 25.92 42.76 22.45
C ASP A 76 24.89 43.48 21.57
N ALA A 77 23.74 42.85 21.28
CA ALA A 77 22.65 43.46 20.53
C ALA A 77 21.94 44.57 21.32
N ARG A 78 21.72 44.40 22.63
CA ARG A 78 21.17 45.46 23.51
C ARG A 78 22.10 46.68 23.54
N ARG A 79 23.41 46.46 23.70
CA ARG A 79 24.41 47.53 23.67
C ARG A 79 24.45 48.24 22.32
N TRP A 80 24.45 47.48 21.23
CA TRP A 80 24.41 48.04 19.89
C TRP A 80 23.16 48.91 19.68
N LEU A 81 22.00 48.48 20.20
CA LEU A 81 20.76 49.25 20.12
C LEU A 81 20.84 50.55 20.93
N ASP A 82 21.43 50.52 22.13
CA ASP A 82 21.64 51.70 22.97
C ASP A 82 22.63 52.70 22.32
N GLU A 83 23.71 52.20 21.71
CA GLU A 83 24.65 53.02 20.92
C GLU A 83 23.97 53.61 19.68
N ALA A 84 23.11 52.85 19.01
CA ALA A 84 22.35 53.30 17.84
C ALA A 84 21.37 54.43 18.20
N LYS A 85 20.69 54.33 19.36
CA LYS A 85 19.83 55.39 19.92
C LYS A 85 20.60 56.69 20.16
N GLY A 86 21.82 56.60 20.68
CA GLY A 86 22.63 57.76 21.08
C GLY A 86 23.37 58.49 19.95
N ALA A 87 23.69 57.82 18.83
CA ALA A 87 24.63 58.38 17.85
C ALA A 87 24.26 58.22 16.36
N ARG A 88 23.33 57.34 15.97
CA ARG A 88 23.14 56.96 14.55
C ARG A 88 21.69 56.91 14.05
N LEU A 89 20.70 56.70 14.94
CA LEU A 89 19.29 56.55 14.59
C LEU A 89 18.41 57.28 15.61
N ASN A 90 17.89 58.47 15.25
CA ASN A 90 17.00 59.28 16.10
C ASN A 90 15.53 59.24 15.62
N ASP A 91 15.13 58.18 14.91
CA ASP A 91 13.77 58.03 14.39
C ASP A 91 12.95 57.08 15.28
N PRO A 92 11.89 57.56 15.95
CA PRO A 92 11.10 56.75 16.88
C PRO A 92 10.48 55.49 16.24
N LYS A 93 10.07 55.56 14.97
CA LYS A 93 9.47 54.39 14.28
C LYS A 93 10.53 53.31 14.08
N ILE A 94 11.73 53.70 13.63
CA ILE A 94 12.86 52.77 13.44
C ILE A 94 13.25 52.12 14.75
N LEU A 95 13.38 52.90 15.83
CA LEU A 95 13.75 52.38 17.14
C LEU A 95 12.72 51.38 17.66
N GLN A 96 11.42 51.67 17.55
CA GLN A 96 10.37 50.73 17.93
C GLN A 96 10.41 49.43 17.12
N SER A 97 10.68 49.50 15.82
CA SER A 97 10.84 48.32 14.96
C SER A 97 12.05 47.47 15.35
N LEU A 98 13.16 48.11 15.74
CA LEU A 98 14.37 47.42 16.22
C LEU A 98 14.17 46.76 17.59
N GLU A 99 13.47 47.42 18.51
CA GLU A 99 13.11 46.86 19.81
C GLU A 99 12.26 45.59 19.64
N ARG A 100 11.21 45.66 18.82
CA ARG A 100 10.37 44.49 18.48
C ARG A 100 11.17 43.38 17.80
N LYS A 101 12.12 43.72 16.92
CA LYS A 101 12.99 42.74 16.27
C LYS A 101 13.90 42.06 17.29
N LEU A 102 14.47 42.80 18.24
CA LEU A 102 15.32 42.26 19.30
C LEU A 102 14.53 41.32 20.22
N GLU A 103 13.33 41.72 20.65
CA GLU A 103 12.43 40.88 21.45
C GLU A 103 12.17 39.53 20.75
N LYS A 104 11.81 39.56 19.46
CA LYS A 104 11.62 38.34 18.65
C LYS A 104 12.88 37.49 18.54
N LEU A 105 14.07 38.10 18.42
CA LEU A 105 15.33 37.36 18.37
C LEU A 105 15.65 36.67 19.70
N ILE A 106 15.39 37.35 20.82
CA ILE A 106 15.57 36.81 22.17
C ILE A 106 14.59 35.66 22.42
N GLU A 107 13.30 35.88 22.15
CA GLU A 107 12.26 34.87 22.27
C GLU A 107 12.60 33.63 21.44
N ARG A 108 12.96 33.80 20.17
CA ARG A 108 13.39 32.70 19.30
C ARG A 108 14.62 31.98 19.82
N LYS A 109 15.63 32.69 20.35
CA LYS A 109 16.82 32.07 20.96
C LYS A 109 16.45 31.24 22.18
N ASN A 110 15.57 31.74 23.05
CA ASN A 110 15.11 31.04 24.23
C ASN A 110 14.29 29.80 23.87
N ASN A 111 13.39 29.90 22.89
CA ASN A 111 12.60 28.78 22.39
C ASN A 111 13.49 27.71 21.74
N LEU A 112 14.45 28.11 20.90
CA LEU A 112 15.44 27.19 20.31
C LEU A 112 16.33 26.55 21.36
N HIS A 113 16.79 27.30 22.37
CA HIS A 113 17.63 26.76 23.44
C HIS A 113 16.86 25.75 24.29
N SER A 114 15.62 26.07 24.67
CA SER A 114 14.70 25.15 25.34
C SER A 114 14.53 23.86 24.52
N ARG A 115 14.26 23.99 23.22
CA ARG A 115 14.06 22.85 22.31
C ARG A 115 15.32 22.01 22.08
N HIS A 116 16.49 22.64 21.97
CA HIS A 116 17.79 21.95 21.78
C HIS A 116 18.38 21.40 23.09
N SER A 117 17.95 21.90 24.25
CA SER A 117 18.33 21.35 25.56
C SER A 117 17.65 20.02 25.86
N GLN A 118 16.54 19.71 25.17
CA GLN A 118 15.91 18.40 25.20
C GLN A 118 16.70 17.43 24.29
N PRO A 119 16.92 16.18 24.74
CA PRO A 119 17.57 15.18 23.90
C PRO A 119 16.79 14.99 22.59
N LYS A 120 17.50 14.70 21.49
CA LYS A 120 16.85 14.34 20.22
C LYS A 120 15.97 13.11 20.48
N GLN A 121 14.65 13.32 20.50
CA GLN A 121 13.68 12.27 20.77
C GLN A 121 13.15 11.70 19.45
N GLN A 122 12.99 10.38 19.43
CA GLN A 122 12.18 9.72 18.42
C GLN A 122 10.74 10.20 18.55
N SER A 123 10.10 10.50 17.42
CA SER A 123 8.71 10.92 17.42
C SER A 123 7.81 9.78 17.92
N THR A 124 6.80 10.14 18.69
CA THR A 124 5.83 9.24 19.33
C THR A 124 4.59 9.02 18.47
N VAL A 125 4.44 9.77 17.37
CA VAL A 125 3.27 9.64 16.49
C VAL A 125 3.18 8.26 15.85
N ARG A 126 1.95 7.78 15.66
CA ARG A 126 1.65 6.49 15.06
C ARG A 126 0.44 6.62 14.15
N THR A 127 0.54 5.98 12.99
CA THR A 127 -0.55 5.85 12.03
C THR A 127 -0.56 4.43 11.48
N ILE A 128 -1.75 3.90 11.24
CA ILE A 128 -1.95 2.59 10.62
C ILE A 128 -2.62 2.82 9.26
N ILE A 129 -1.95 2.39 8.20
CA ILE A 129 -2.52 2.35 6.84
C ILE A 129 -3.47 1.16 6.77
N ARG A 130 -4.70 1.39 6.29
CA ARG A 130 -5.71 0.34 6.09
C ARG A 130 -5.97 0.22 4.60
N ASP A 131 -5.85 -0.98 4.05
CA ASP A 131 -6.09 -1.26 2.62
C ASP A 131 -5.31 -0.31 1.68
N GLY A 132 -4.06 0.00 2.04
CA GLY A 132 -3.21 0.92 1.26
C GLY A 132 -3.60 2.41 1.34
N ARG A 133 -4.61 2.77 2.14
CA ARG A 133 -5.08 4.16 2.32
C ARG A 133 -4.75 4.70 3.71
N HIS A 134 -4.38 5.98 3.72
CA HIS A 134 -4.18 6.72 4.96
C HIS A 134 -5.54 7.19 5.51
N PRO A 135 -5.80 7.08 6.84
CA PRO A 135 -7.10 7.41 7.42
C PRO A 135 -7.52 8.87 7.19
N ASN A 136 -6.56 9.81 7.23
CA ASN A 136 -6.80 11.22 6.95
C ASN A 136 -6.73 11.63 5.47
N CYS A 137 -6.68 10.67 4.54
CA CYS A 137 -6.85 11.02 3.13
C CYS A 137 -8.28 11.53 2.93
N LEU A 138 -8.47 12.67 2.24
CA LEU A 138 -9.80 13.25 2.00
C LEU A 138 -10.80 12.23 1.45
N ARG A 139 -10.34 11.35 0.57
CA ARG A 139 -11.14 10.31 -0.10
C ARG A 139 -11.53 9.13 0.80
N ALA A 140 -10.96 9.04 2.00
CA ALA A 140 -11.27 8.01 2.99
C ALA A 140 -12.32 8.47 4.02
N LEU A 141 -12.70 9.75 4.00
CA LEU A 141 -13.67 10.30 4.94
C LEU A 141 -15.11 10.01 4.52
N GLN A 142 -16.03 10.09 5.49
CA GLN A 142 -17.45 9.98 5.23
C GLN A 142 -18.01 11.25 4.57
N PRO A 143 -18.98 11.11 3.64
CA PRO A 143 -19.64 12.26 3.03
C PRO A 143 -20.37 13.14 4.06
N THR A 144 -20.20 14.46 3.95
CA THR A 144 -21.01 15.44 4.70
C THR A 144 -21.30 16.70 3.88
N HIS A 145 -22.36 17.39 4.25
CA HIS A 145 -22.84 18.61 3.60
C HIS A 145 -22.08 19.86 3.99
N SER A 146 -21.34 19.84 5.10
CA SER A 146 -20.69 21.04 5.62
C SER A 146 -19.26 20.77 6.06
N TRP A 147 -18.34 21.58 5.54
CA TRP A 147 -16.91 21.49 5.77
C TRP A 147 -16.30 22.84 6.08
N THR A 148 -15.38 22.86 7.04
CA THR A 148 -14.46 23.98 7.25
C THR A 148 -13.03 23.55 6.92
N ILE A 149 -12.38 24.25 6.01
CA ILE A 149 -11.03 23.97 5.53
C ILE A 149 -10.08 25.05 6.04
N TYR A 150 -9.05 24.64 6.76
CA TYR A 150 -7.98 25.52 7.26
C TYR A 150 -6.74 25.34 6.40
N LEU A 151 -6.17 26.45 5.93
CA LEU A 151 -4.98 26.46 5.07
C LEU A 151 -3.82 27.18 5.76
N ASP A 152 -2.63 26.59 5.63
CA ASP A 152 -1.36 27.19 6.05
C ASP A 152 -0.23 26.75 5.11
N GLU A 153 0.93 27.38 5.24
CA GLU A 153 2.10 27.13 4.45
C GLU A 153 3.38 26.93 5.25
N THR A 154 4.38 26.35 4.61
CA THR A 154 5.76 26.35 5.11
C THR A 154 6.73 26.63 3.98
N GLY A 155 7.87 27.21 4.34
CA GLY A 155 8.89 27.67 3.39
C GLY A 155 8.79 29.17 3.15
N ALA A 156 9.59 29.66 2.21
CA ALA A 156 9.71 31.10 1.93
C ALA A 156 9.59 31.41 0.43
N ASP A 157 9.98 30.48 -0.43
CA ASP A 157 10.05 30.67 -1.87
C ASP A 157 8.80 30.06 -2.51
N PHE A 158 7.81 30.93 -2.79
CA PHE A 158 6.53 30.58 -3.46
C PHE A 158 6.42 31.15 -4.87
N ASP A 159 7.18 32.21 -5.18
CA ASP A 159 7.10 32.92 -6.46
C ASP A 159 8.16 32.45 -7.49
N SER A 160 8.88 31.37 -7.19
CA SER A 160 9.95 30.83 -8.03
C SER A 160 9.67 29.36 -8.35
N THR A 161 9.84 28.99 -9.61
CA THR A 161 9.78 27.59 -10.07
C THR A 161 11.13 26.88 -9.95
N GLU A 162 12.19 27.59 -9.54
CA GLU A 162 13.52 27.01 -9.36
C GLU A 162 13.65 26.36 -7.98
N ARG A 163 14.38 25.23 -7.92
CA ARG A 163 14.67 24.56 -6.66
C ARG A 163 15.63 25.42 -5.82
N PRO A 164 15.26 25.84 -4.61
CA PRO A 164 16.14 26.63 -3.77
C PRO A 164 17.32 25.78 -3.27
N ALA A 165 18.49 26.40 -3.12
CA ALA A 165 19.69 25.74 -2.59
C ALA A 165 19.48 25.15 -1.18
N ASN A 166 18.59 25.76 -0.39
CA ASN A 166 18.13 25.22 0.89
C ASN A 166 16.70 24.65 0.74
N PRO A 167 16.51 23.32 0.83
CA PRO A 167 15.20 22.68 0.66
C PRO A 167 14.11 23.15 1.64
N ASN A 168 14.49 23.69 2.80
CA ASN A 168 13.55 24.24 3.79
C ASN A 168 12.89 25.53 3.32
N ARG A 169 13.48 26.21 2.32
CA ARG A 169 12.86 27.40 1.73
C ARG A 169 11.79 27.08 0.70
N THR A 170 11.75 25.85 0.20
CA THR A 170 10.73 25.41 -0.77
C THR A 170 9.33 25.65 -0.21
N GLY A 171 8.51 26.42 -0.93
CA GLY A 171 7.11 26.63 -0.59
C GLY A 171 6.31 25.34 -0.64
N ARG A 172 5.53 25.10 0.41
CA ARG A 172 4.56 24.00 0.52
C ARG A 172 3.30 24.55 1.14
N VAL A 173 2.16 24.15 0.62
CA VAL A 173 0.84 24.55 1.13
C VAL A 173 0.09 23.32 1.60
N VAL A 174 -0.61 23.43 2.73
CA VAL A 174 -1.34 22.33 3.35
C VAL A 174 -2.77 22.77 3.71
N ALA A 175 -3.68 21.81 3.63
CA ALA A 175 -5.08 21.94 3.95
C ALA A 175 -5.46 20.91 5.02
N LEU A 176 -6.22 21.38 6.01
CA LEU A 176 -6.92 20.57 6.99
C LEU A 176 -8.42 20.76 6.79
N ALA A 177 -9.11 19.74 6.25
CA ALA A 177 -10.55 19.73 6.08
C ALA A 177 -11.22 19.07 7.28
N VAL A 178 -12.05 19.84 7.98
CA VAL A 178 -12.78 19.41 9.18
C VAL A 178 -14.27 19.39 8.85
N PRO A 179 -14.95 18.24 8.97
CA PRO A 179 -16.40 18.18 8.82
C PRO A 179 -17.06 18.82 10.05
N ASP A 180 -18.20 19.49 9.89
CA ASP A 180 -18.87 20.20 11.00
C ASP A 180 -19.28 19.29 12.17
N SER A 181 -19.37 17.97 11.95
CA SER A 181 -19.65 16.99 13.00
C SER A 181 -18.45 16.67 13.90
N VAL A 182 -17.27 17.21 13.58
CA VAL A 182 -16.02 16.94 14.31
C VAL A 182 -15.58 18.19 15.04
N GLU A 183 -15.44 18.07 16.36
CA GLU A 183 -14.86 19.11 17.19
C GLU A 183 -13.40 18.77 17.50
N LEU A 184 -12.51 19.70 17.19
CA LEU A 184 -11.12 19.68 17.61
C LEU A 184 -10.93 20.72 18.72
N ALA A 185 -10.21 20.35 19.77
CA ALA A 185 -10.02 21.21 20.94
C ALA A 185 -9.17 22.44 20.59
N ASP A 186 -9.45 23.58 21.20
CA ASP A 186 -8.65 24.79 21.00
C ASP A 186 -7.19 24.56 21.43
N CYS A 187 -6.25 24.87 20.54
CA CYS A 187 -4.82 24.76 20.80
C CYS A 187 -4.21 25.99 21.51
N GLY A 188 -4.97 27.08 21.69
CA GLY A 188 -4.58 28.24 22.50
C GLY A 188 -3.38 29.00 21.96
N GLY A 189 -3.45 29.51 20.72
CA GLY A 189 -2.36 30.27 20.10
C GLY A 189 -1.08 29.46 19.89
N PHE A 190 -1.24 28.19 19.50
CA PHE A 190 -0.15 27.25 19.29
C PHE A 190 0.64 27.59 18.01
N HIS A 191 1.95 27.79 18.14
CA HIS A 191 2.87 27.90 17.01
C HIS A 191 3.95 26.82 17.10
N ALA A 192 3.97 25.88 16.16
CA ALA A 192 4.78 24.67 16.18
C ALA A 192 6.29 24.95 16.24
N ALA A 193 6.75 26.06 15.65
CA ALA A 193 8.15 26.46 15.72
C ALA A 193 8.62 26.78 17.14
N ASP A 194 7.71 27.23 18.01
CA ASP A 194 7.97 27.66 19.40
C ASP A 194 7.64 26.59 20.45
N ARG A 195 7.23 25.38 20.01
CA ARG A 195 6.83 24.29 20.91
C ARG A 195 7.86 23.16 20.91
N SER A 196 7.82 22.35 21.97
CA SER A 196 8.66 21.16 22.07
C SER A 196 8.23 20.08 21.08
N PHE A 197 9.14 19.15 20.76
CA PHE A 197 8.81 18.07 19.83
C PHE A 197 7.67 17.16 20.34
N ALA A 198 7.57 16.95 21.65
CA ALA A 198 6.51 16.16 22.27
C ALA A 198 5.13 16.85 22.18
N GLU A 199 5.09 18.18 22.33
CA GLU A 199 3.85 18.95 22.15
C GLU A 199 3.37 18.90 20.69
N VAL A 200 4.29 19.06 19.74
CA VAL A 200 3.98 18.94 18.31
C VAL A 200 3.49 17.53 17.96
N ASP A 201 4.13 16.49 18.50
CA ASP A 201 3.68 15.10 18.33
C ASP A 201 2.26 14.90 18.86
N LYS A 202 1.94 15.45 20.05
CA LYS A 202 0.61 15.34 20.65
C LYS A 202 -0.46 15.97 19.77
N VAL A 203 -0.23 17.18 19.27
CA VAL A 203 -1.18 17.88 18.39
C VAL A 203 -1.32 17.16 17.05
N LEU A 204 -0.21 16.68 16.46
CA LEU A 204 -0.30 15.92 15.22
C LEU A 204 -1.05 14.59 15.42
N GLN A 205 -0.84 13.90 16.54
CA GLN A 205 -1.56 12.66 16.83
C GLN A 205 -3.07 12.89 16.94
N GLN A 206 -3.51 14.02 17.50
CA GLN A 206 -4.94 14.38 17.50
C GLN A 206 -5.51 14.54 16.09
N VAL A 207 -4.74 15.11 15.15
CA VAL A 207 -5.15 15.17 13.74
C VAL A 207 -5.24 13.75 13.16
N LEU A 208 -4.24 12.91 13.42
CA LEU A 208 -4.16 11.55 12.88
C LEU A 208 -5.26 10.62 13.41
N ASP A 209 -5.71 10.84 14.65
CA ASP A 209 -6.76 10.06 15.30
C ASP A 209 -8.18 10.58 14.96
N ALA A 210 -8.31 11.83 14.55
CA ALA A 210 -9.59 12.44 14.21
C ALA A 210 -10.02 12.13 12.77
N PRO A 211 -11.34 12.05 12.49
CA PRO A 211 -11.86 11.85 11.13
C PRO A 211 -11.85 13.17 10.34
N VAL A 212 -10.64 13.70 10.12
CA VAL A 212 -10.35 14.94 9.38
C VAL A 212 -9.46 14.64 8.18
N GLY A 213 -9.53 15.51 7.18
CA GLY A 213 -8.82 15.35 5.92
C GLY A 213 -7.57 16.20 5.83
N VAL A 214 -6.49 15.64 5.33
CA VAL A 214 -5.24 16.35 5.07
C VAL A 214 -4.90 16.27 3.59
N LEU A 215 -4.56 17.40 3.00
CA LEU A 215 -4.00 17.49 1.65
C LEU A 215 -2.89 18.52 1.63
N GLY A 216 -1.80 18.27 0.92
CA GLY A 216 -0.79 19.29 0.71
C GLY A 216 0.07 19.01 -0.52
N PHE A 217 0.58 20.07 -1.14
CA PHE A 217 1.51 19.94 -2.27
C PHE A 217 2.69 20.90 -2.14
N SER A 218 3.79 20.56 -2.79
CA SER A 218 4.97 21.41 -2.92
C SER A 218 4.86 22.24 -4.18
N ILE A 219 5.24 23.53 -4.15
CA ILE A 219 5.20 24.38 -5.36
C ILE A 219 6.11 23.89 -6.51
N LEU A 220 7.03 22.97 -6.21
CA LEU A 220 7.88 22.28 -7.19
C LEU A 220 7.18 21.10 -7.89
N ASP A 221 5.94 20.78 -7.54
CA ASP A 221 5.16 19.76 -8.22
C ASP A 221 4.88 20.21 -9.67
N GLU A 222 5.04 19.32 -10.64
CA GLU A 222 4.89 19.65 -12.07
C GLU A 222 3.47 20.14 -12.43
N THR A 223 2.50 19.81 -11.59
CA THR A 223 1.12 20.23 -11.74
C THR A 223 0.82 21.62 -11.14
N ALA A 224 1.68 22.10 -10.25
CA ALA A 224 1.56 23.40 -9.59
C ALA A 224 2.03 24.53 -10.52
N ARG A 225 1.24 24.86 -11.55
CA ARG A 225 1.60 25.83 -12.61
C ARG A 225 1.39 27.30 -12.25
N HIS A 226 1.31 27.64 -10.97
CA HIS A 226 1.06 29.00 -10.53
C HIS A 226 2.36 29.75 -10.26
N ARG A 227 2.32 31.07 -10.48
CA ARG A 227 3.49 31.95 -10.28
C ARG A 227 3.50 32.64 -8.92
N TYR A 228 2.34 32.78 -8.28
CA TYR A 228 2.18 33.58 -7.07
C TYR A 228 1.60 32.74 -5.95
N TRP A 229 1.98 33.04 -4.69
CA TRP A 229 1.47 32.38 -3.49
C TRP A 229 -0.05 32.17 -3.49
N ILE A 230 -0.83 33.23 -3.75
CA ILE A 230 -2.31 33.13 -3.77
C ILE A 230 -2.82 32.18 -4.86
N GLY A 231 -2.12 32.06 -5.99
CA GLY A 231 -2.45 31.08 -7.03
C GLY A 231 -2.24 29.64 -6.55
N HIS A 232 -1.18 29.38 -5.78
CA HIS A 232 -0.96 28.07 -5.15
C HIS A 232 -2.02 27.76 -4.09
N ILE A 233 -2.46 28.76 -3.31
CA ILE A 233 -3.58 28.59 -2.37
C ILE A 233 -4.87 28.22 -3.12
N LEU A 234 -5.22 28.94 -4.19
CA LEU A 234 -6.41 28.63 -5.00
C LEU A 234 -6.33 27.25 -5.65
N HIS A 235 -5.13 26.81 -6.03
CA HIS A 235 -4.91 25.45 -6.53
C HIS A 235 -5.19 24.39 -5.45
N LEU A 236 -4.68 24.61 -4.24
CA LEU A 236 -4.94 23.72 -3.09
C LEU A 236 -6.44 23.66 -2.78
N VAL A 237 -7.11 24.81 -2.79
CA VAL A 237 -8.56 24.91 -2.60
C VAL A 237 -9.29 24.07 -3.64
N ARG A 238 -9.00 24.27 -4.93
CA ARG A 238 -9.63 23.53 -6.02
C ARG A 238 -9.45 22.02 -5.85
N TRP A 239 -8.23 21.57 -5.57
CA TRP A 239 -7.96 20.15 -5.37
C TRP A 239 -8.64 19.56 -4.14
N THR A 240 -8.70 20.33 -3.06
CA THR A 240 -9.42 19.91 -1.85
C THR A 240 -10.90 19.72 -2.18
N LEU A 241 -11.53 20.71 -2.82
CA LEU A 241 -12.95 20.65 -3.22
C LEU A 241 -13.25 19.50 -4.19
N LEU A 242 -12.35 19.21 -5.14
CA LEU A 242 -12.52 18.07 -6.04
C LEU A 242 -12.49 16.72 -5.29
N GLN A 243 -11.69 16.62 -4.22
CA GLN A 243 -11.50 15.39 -3.44
C GLN A 243 -12.48 15.21 -2.27
N LEU A 244 -13.19 16.27 -1.85
CA LEU A 244 -14.11 16.19 -0.71
C LEU A 244 -15.25 15.19 -0.96
N PRO A 245 -15.54 14.30 0.02
CA PRO A 245 -16.70 13.45 -0.07
C PRO A 245 -17.95 14.28 0.24
N VAL A 246 -18.82 14.38 -0.76
CA VAL A 246 -20.11 15.09 -0.69
C VAL A 246 -21.26 14.08 -0.86
N PRO A 247 -22.37 14.21 -0.12
CA PRO A 247 -23.51 13.31 -0.29
C PRO A 247 -24.12 13.41 -1.70
N SER A 248 -24.65 12.29 -2.20
CA SER A 248 -25.28 12.20 -3.52
C SER A 248 -26.80 12.49 -3.50
N ASP A 249 -27.33 12.98 -2.38
CA ASP A 249 -28.76 13.23 -2.16
C ASP A 249 -29.31 14.49 -2.86
N GLY A 250 -28.44 15.24 -3.54
CA GLY A 250 -28.80 16.43 -4.31
C GLY A 250 -29.01 17.70 -3.47
N GLN A 251 -28.73 17.67 -2.17
CA GLN A 251 -28.66 18.87 -1.35
C GLN A 251 -27.35 19.63 -1.60
N GLY A 252 -27.38 20.96 -1.48
CA GLY A 252 -26.19 21.79 -1.66
C GLY A 252 -25.21 21.64 -0.50
N SER A 253 -23.91 21.68 -0.79
CA SER A 253 -22.86 21.65 0.23
C SER A 253 -22.40 23.05 0.61
N ARG A 254 -22.09 23.28 1.88
CA ARG A 254 -21.46 24.50 2.38
C ARG A 254 -19.99 24.23 2.68
N VAL A 255 -19.11 25.06 2.15
CA VAL A 255 -17.68 24.95 2.42
C VAL A 255 -17.14 26.32 2.83
N ARG A 256 -16.52 26.37 4.01
CA ARG A 256 -15.84 27.57 4.50
C ARG A 256 -14.33 27.35 4.45
N ILE A 257 -13.60 28.30 3.87
CA ILE A 257 -12.15 28.26 3.74
C ILE A 257 -11.53 29.40 4.54
N LEU A 258 -10.62 29.05 5.44
CA LEU A 258 -9.91 29.96 6.31
C LEU A 258 -8.40 29.80 6.10
N ILE A 259 -7.77 30.84 5.58
CA ILE A 259 -6.35 30.85 5.19
C ILE A 259 -5.56 31.61 6.26
N GLU A 260 -4.43 31.09 6.74
CA GLU A 260 -3.56 31.88 7.62
C GLU A 260 -3.12 33.19 6.91
N GLN A 261 -3.24 34.31 7.63
CA GLN A 261 -2.84 35.61 7.11
C GLN A 261 -1.35 35.69 6.77
N ARG A 262 -1.03 36.38 5.66
CA ARG A 262 0.34 36.53 5.14
C ARG A 262 0.56 37.93 4.58
N ASP A 263 1.51 38.67 5.16
CA ASP A 263 1.91 40.02 4.74
C ASP A 263 0.71 40.97 4.49
N ALA A 264 0.34 41.21 3.22
CA ALA A 264 -0.77 42.09 2.83
C ALA A 264 -2.15 41.38 2.84
N TYR A 265 -2.16 40.05 2.85
CA TYR A 265 -3.35 39.22 2.90
C TYR A 265 -3.76 39.03 4.36
N ASN A 266 -4.78 39.75 4.79
CA ASN A 266 -5.22 39.79 6.19
C ASN A 266 -6.75 39.59 6.28
N PRO A 267 -7.34 39.46 7.47
CA PRO A 267 -8.78 39.20 7.64
C PRO A 267 -9.72 40.24 7.00
N GLN A 268 -9.22 41.40 6.57
CA GLN A 268 -10.00 42.45 5.90
C GLN A 268 -9.93 42.33 4.37
N THR A 269 -9.06 41.48 3.82
CA THR A 269 -8.97 41.23 2.38
C THR A 269 -10.19 40.44 1.90
N ASP A 270 -10.95 41.01 0.96
CA ASP A 270 -12.14 40.36 0.40
C ASP A 270 -11.77 39.29 -0.65
N LEU A 271 -12.22 38.06 -0.42
CA LEU A 271 -12.02 36.92 -1.32
C LEU A 271 -13.31 36.50 -2.06
N LYS A 272 -14.40 37.27 -1.95
CA LYS A 272 -15.71 36.92 -2.52
C LYS A 272 -15.65 36.68 -4.03
N ALA A 273 -14.94 37.52 -4.79
CA ALA A 273 -14.82 37.35 -6.23
C ALA A 273 -14.09 36.04 -6.61
N LEU A 274 -13.09 35.65 -5.82
CA LEU A 274 -12.35 34.39 -6.01
C LEU A 274 -13.22 33.18 -5.67
N ALA A 275 -14.00 33.26 -4.58
CA ALA A 275 -14.94 32.22 -4.20
C ALA A 275 -16.00 32.00 -5.31
N GLN A 276 -16.63 33.06 -5.80
CA GLN A 276 -17.64 32.98 -6.88
C GLN A 276 -17.08 32.44 -8.20
N SER A 277 -15.82 32.79 -8.51
CA SER A 277 -15.12 32.26 -9.68
C SER A 277 -14.90 30.75 -9.56
N LEU A 278 -14.44 30.27 -8.39
CA LEU A 278 -14.25 28.84 -8.12
C LEU A 278 -15.58 28.07 -8.11
N GLU A 279 -16.64 28.62 -7.52
CA GLU A 279 -17.98 28.04 -7.59
C GLU A 279 -18.44 27.84 -9.04
N SER A 280 -18.28 28.89 -9.86
CA SER A 280 -18.68 28.86 -11.28
C SER A 280 -17.86 27.85 -12.07
N GLU A 281 -16.55 27.78 -11.83
CA GLU A 281 -15.65 26.81 -12.45
C GLU A 281 -16.06 25.37 -12.10
N LEU A 282 -16.24 25.07 -10.82
CA LEU A 282 -16.60 23.74 -10.34
C LEU A 282 -18.00 23.33 -10.82
N ALA A 283 -18.97 24.25 -10.80
CA ALA A 283 -20.30 24.01 -11.36
C ALA A 283 -20.27 23.76 -12.86
N ALA A 284 -19.35 24.37 -13.62
CA ALA A 284 -19.16 24.05 -15.03
C ALA A 284 -18.54 22.65 -15.25
N LEU A 285 -17.64 22.23 -14.36
CA LEU A 285 -17.01 20.91 -14.40
C LEU A 285 -17.99 19.78 -14.07
N ASP A 286 -18.71 19.87 -12.95
CA ASP A 286 -19.75 18.91 -12.58
C ASP A 286 -21.01 19.63 -12.06
N PRO A 287 -21.94 20.00 -12.97
CA PRO A 287 -23.15 20.75 -12.61
C PRO A 287 -24.05 20.05 -11.60
N GLN A 288 -23.99 18.71 -11.54
CA GLN A 288 -24.81 17.93 -10.62
C GLN A 288 -24.18 17.86 -9.23
N ARG A 289 -22.87 17.59 -9.15
CA ARG A 289 -22.16 17.48 -7.86
C ARG A 289 -22.02 18.81 -7.14
N PHE A 290 -21.76 19.87 -7.89
CA PHE A 290 -21.56 21.22 -7.33
C PHE A 290 -22.83 22.07 -7.38
N LYS A 291 -23.99 21.46 -7.61
CA LYS A 291 -25.27 22.16 -7.60
C LYS A 291 -25.52 22.74 -6.20
N GLY A 292 -25.58 24.07 -6.10
CA GLY A 292 -25.84 24.74 -4.83
C GLY A 292 -24.66 24.68 -3.85
N LEU A 293 -23.43 24.47 -4.34
CA LEU A 293 -22.22 24.72 -3.55
C LEU A 293 -22.23 26.18 -3.06
N ALA A 294 -22.11 26.38 -1.76
CA ALA A 294 -21.92 27.68 -1.13
C ALA A 294 -20.51 27.74 -0.55
N LEU A 295 -19.63 28.51 -1.19
CA LEU A 295 -18.23 28.67 -0.86
C LEU A 295 -17.99 30.03 -0.19
N GLU A 296 -17.53 29.99 1.06
CA GLU A 296 -17.07 31.16 1.79
C GLU A 296 -15.55 31.09 1.93
N MET A 297 -14.86 32.19 1.62
CA MET A 297 -13.40 32.27 1.74
C MET A 297 -13.00 33.51 2.54
N GLY A 298 -12.03 33.36 3.43
CA GLY A 298 -11.45 34.47 4.18
C GLY A 298 -10.09 34.14 4.77
N PHE A 299 -9.41 35.16 5.28
CA PHE A 299 -8.18 34.98 6.06
C PHE A 299 -8.51 34.92 7.55
N MET A 300 -7.80 34.07 8.28
CA MET A 300 -7.86 33.98 9.74
C MET A 300 -6.62 34.58 10.39
N GLY A 301 -6.81 35.12 11.60
CA GLY A 301 -5.71 35.57 12.45
C GLY A 301 -4.94 34.40 13.06
N LYS A 302 -3.72 34.66 13.54
CA LYS A 302 -2.85 33.65 14.17
C LYS A 302 -3.37 33.15 15.52
N ASP A 303 -4.31 33.88 16.10
CA ASP A 303 -5.02 33.57 17.34
C ASP A 303 -6.23 32.65 17.11
N HIS A 304 -6.55 32.29 15.85
CA HIS A 304 -7.65 31.39 15.56
C HIS A 304 -7.42 30.02 16.22
N PRO A 305 -8.43 29.41 16.90
CA PRO A 305 -8.28 28.16 17.64
C PRO A 305 -7.69 26.99 16.84
N MET A 306 -7.97 26.99 15.54
CA MET A 306 -7.56 25.94 14.59
C MET A 306 -6.22 26.20 13.91
N ASN A 307 -5.59 27.37 14.09
CA ASN A 307 -4.31 27.70 13.45
C ASN A 307 -3.22 26.69 13.86
N GLY A 308 -3.21 26.30 15.13
CA GLY A 308 -2.24 25.36 15.68
C GLY A 308 -2.21 24.00 14.99
N TYR A 309 -3.36 23.49 14.57
CA TYR A 309 -3.44 22.19 13.91
C TYR A 309 -2.84 22.22 12.51
N VAL A 310 -3.23 23.20 11.70
CA VAL A 310 -2.73 23.33 10.32
C VAL A 310 -1.25 23.73 10.28
N ASP A 311 -0.79 24.55 11.23
CA ASP A 311 0.63 24.89 11.43
C ASP A 311 1.47 23.66 11.80
N VAL A 312 0.97 22.78 12.67
CA VAL A 312 1.67 21.52 12.99
C VAL A 312 1.83 20.62 11.76
N ILE A 313 0.83 20.58 10.87
CA ILE A 313 0.89 19.82 9.62
C ILE A 313 1.95 20.44 8.69
N ALA A 314 1.91 21.76 8.48
CA ALA A 314 2.86 22.49 7.66
C ALA A 314 4.29 22.33 8.19
N PHE A 315 4.50 22.56 9.48
CA PHE A 315 5.77 22.45 10.18
C PHE A 315 6.36 21.03 10.14
N THR A 316 5.51 20.01 10.27
CA THR A 316 5.93 18.60 10.16
C THR A 316 6.53 18.32 8.79
N TRP A 317 5.99 18.92 7.72
CA TRP A 317 6.50 18.73 6.37
C TRP A 317 7.72 19.60 6.04
N GLY A 318 7.77 20.84 6.51
CA GLY A 318 8.73 21.85 6.08
C GLY A 318 10.12 21.83 6.72
N SER A 319 10.29 21.12 7.84
CA SER A 319 11.53 21.15 8.63
C SER A 319 12.51 20.04 8.26
N SER A 320 13.80 20.38 8.12
CA SER A 320 14.88 19.41 7.94
C SER A 320 15.38 18.76 9.23
N ASP A 321 14.85 19.14 10.40
CA ASP A 321 15.24 18.57 11.68
C ASP A 321 15.00 17.06 11.70
N TRP A 322 15.90 16.30 12.31
CA TRP A 322 15.80 14.85 12.38
C TRP A 322 14.50 14.38 13.05
N SER A 323 14.06 15.05 14.13
CA SER A 323 12.82 14.69 14.81
C SER A 323 11.59 14.93 13.92
N ASN A 324 11.60 15.99 13.10
CA ASN A 324 10.52 16.24 12.14
C ASN A 324 10.54 15.23 10.99
N LYS A 325 11.71 14.82 10.51
CA LYS A 325 11.82 13.75 9.51
C LYS A 325 11.30 12.42 10.04
N ASP A 326 11.61 12.08 11.30
CA ASP A 326 11.06 10.90 11.95
C ASP A 326 9.53 10.99 12.11
N ARG A 327 9.00 12.16 12.51
CA ARG A 327 7.55 12.43 12.58
C ARG A 327 6.86 12.29 11.23
N LEU A 328 7.42 12.89 10.17
CA LEU A 328 6.86 12.81 8.82
C LEU A 328 6.84 11.37 8.31
N ARG A 329 7.90 10.60 8.60
CA ARG A 329 7.96 9.17 8.27
C ARG A 329 6.90 8.37 9.04
N LYS A 330 6.78 8.57 10.36
CA LYS A 330 5.87 7.80 11.22
C LYS A 330 4.40 8.15 11.04
N SER A 331 4.10 9.41 10.71
CA SER A 331 2.74 9.85 10.37
C SER A 331 2.26 9.34 9.02
N GLN A 332 3.14 8.87 8.13
CA GLN A 332 2.79 8.35 6.80
C GLN A 332 2.01 9.36 5.92
N LEU A 333 2.05 10.65 6.22
CA LEU A 333 1.36 11.67 5.42
C LEU A 333 1.98 11.82 4.02
N LEU A 334 3.31 11.68 3.90
CA LEU A 334 4.01 11.86 2.62
C LEU A 334 3.73 10.70 1.66
N GLY A 335 3.18 11.02 0.46
CA GLY A 335 2.78 10.03 -0.54
C GLY A 335 1.33 9.58 -0.44
N HIS A 336 0.64 9.89 0.67
CA HIS A 336 -0.79 9.59 0.84
C HIS A 336 -1.65 10.86 0.92
N CYS A 337 -1.25 11.80 1.79
CA CYS A 337 -1.93 13.08 1.99
C CYS A 337 -1.11 14.24 1.40
N PHE A 338 0.22 14.15 1.40
CA PHE A 338 1.10 15.09 0.73
C PHE A 338 1.54 14.57 -0.63
N VAL A 339 1.26 15.35 -1.67
CA VAL A 339 1.65 15.05 -3.05
C VAL A 339 3.17 15.08 -3.15
N LYS A 340 3.74 13.94 -3.56
CA LYS A 340 5.16 13.87 -3.93
C LYS A 340 5.29 14.36 -5.37
N ALA A 341 6.22 15.29 -5.59
CA ALA A 341 6.47 15.92 -6.89
C ALA A 341 6.77 14.95 -8.05
N ASN A 342 7.03 13.67 -7.79
CA ASN A 342 7.37 12.65 -8.80
C ASN A 342 6.47 11.40 -8.75
N GLU A 343 5.49 11.30 -7.84
CA GLU A 343 4.50 10.20 -7.79
C GLU A 343 3.14 10.76 -8.21
N SER A 344 3.07 11.16 -9.47
CA SER A 344 1.99 11.88 -10.12
C SER A 344 0.89 10.96 -10.66
N SER A 345 0.40 9.97 -9.90
CA SER A 345 -0.74 9.19 -10.40
C SER A 345 -2.06 9.94 -10.18
N LEU A 346 -2.48 10.15 -8.93
CA LEU A 346 -3.84 10.63 -8.66
C LEU A 346 -4.09 12.11 -9.01
N HIS A 347 -3.16 13.01 -8.69
CA HIS A 347 -3.35 14.45 -8.94
C HIS A 347 -3.27 14.78 -10.43
N HIS A 348 -2.41 14.07 -11.16
CA HIS A 348 -2.40 14.08 -12.62
C HIS A 348 -3.76 13.67 -13.19
N LEU A 349 -4.42 12.65 -12.62
CA LEU A 349 -5.76 12.25 -13.05
C LEU A 349 -6.78 13.38 -12.91
N TYR A 350 -6.81 14.10 -11.77
CA TYR A 350 -7.71 15.26 -11.60
C TYR A 350 -7.48 16.34 -12.67
N LEU A 351 -6.24 16.57 -13.09
CA LEU A 351 -5.93 17.52 -14.16
C LEU A 351 -6.30 16.97 -15.53
N ALA A 352 -5.99 15.70 -15.79
CA ALA A 352 -6.29 15.04 -17.05
C ALA A 352 -7.80 15.04 -17.32
N VAL A 353 -8.63 14.72 -16.32
CA VAL A 353 -10.10 14.73 -16.50
C VAL A 353 -10.66 16.15 -16.64
N THR A 354 -10.08 17.15 -15.97
CA THR A 354 -10.54 18.55 -16.06
C THR A 354 -10.05 19.30 -17.30
N SER A 355 -9.02 18.78 -17.99
CA SER A 355 -8.43 19.44 -19.17
C SER A 355 -9.33 19.48 -20.40
N GLY A 356 -10.37 18.64 -20.44
CA GLY A 356 -11.30 18.52 -21.56
C GLY A 356 -10.71 17.73 -22.73
N GLY A 357 -11.46 16.74 -23.23
CA GLY A 357 -11.02 15.87 -24.32
C GLY A 357 -11.02 14.39 -23.93
N PRO A 358 -10.61 13.49 -24.84
CA PRO A 358 -10.41 12.08 -24.48
C PRO A 358 -9.19 11.93 -23.59
N LEU A 359 -9.29 11.12 -22.53
CA LEU A 359 -8.14 10.77 -21.70
C LEU A 359 -7.13 9.94 -22.50
N ALA A 360 -5.84 10.13 -22.23
CA ALA A 360 -4.82 9.23 -22.73
C ALA A 360 -5.05 7.80 -22.17
N PRO A 361 -4.72 6.72 -22.91
CA PRO A 361 -5.01 5.36 -22.45
C PRO A 361 -4.40 5.00 -21.10
N ALA A 362 -3.17 5.43 -20.82
CA ALA A 362 -2.53 5.21 -19.52
C ALA A 362 -3.26 5.94 -18.37
N ASP A 363 -3.75 7.15 -18.61
CA ASP A 363 -4.51 7.93 -17.63
C ASP A 363 -5.89 7.32 -17.39
N TRP A 364 -6.56 6.85 -18.45
CA TRP A 364 -7.81 6.11 -18.34
C TRP A 364 -7.65 4.83 -17.52
N TYR A 365 -6.59 4.06 -17.77
CA TYR A 365 -6.30 2.84 -17.01
C TYR A 365 -6.07 3.16 -15.53
N ALA A 366 -5.28 4.19 -15.23
CA ALA A 366 -5.06 4.65 -13.86
C ALA A 366 -6.33 5.19 -13.20
N LEU A 367 -7.24 5.81 -13.95
CA LEU A 367 -8.55 6.26 -13.47
C LEU A 367 -9.47 5.08 -13.10
N CYS A 368 -9.50 4.01 -13.90
CA CYS A 368 -10.25 2.80 -13.59
C CYS A 368 -9.82 2.24 -12.24
N THR A 369 -8.51 2.22 -11.97
CA THR A 369 -7.93 1.78 -10.70
C THR A 369 -8.26 2.72 -9.55
N ALA A 370 -8.06 4.03 -9.75
CA ALA A 370 -8.24 5.01 -8.69
C ALA A 370 -9.68 5.02 -8.15
N THR A 371 -10.66 4.68 -8.99
CA THR A 371 -12.10 4.72 -8.66
C THR A 371 -12.68 3.40 -8.16
N ALA A 372 -11.86 2.33 -8.05
CA ALA A 372 -12.35 1.00 -7.66
C ALA A 372 -12.99 0.99 -6.26
N ASP A 373 -12.38 1.69 -5.29
CA ASP A 373 -12.90 1.84 -3.92
C ASP A 373 -13.25 3.30 -3.59
N GLU A 374 -13.77 4.05 -4.56
CA GLU A 374 -14.38 5.37 -4.28
C GLU A 374 -15.89 5.27 -4.08
N HIS A 375 -16.43 6.16 -3.25
CA HIS A 375 -17.87 6.35 -3.12
C HIS A 375 -18.50 6.78 -4.46
N GLU A 376 -19.73 6.37 -4.73
CA GLU A 376 -20.44 6.69 -5.99
C GLU A 376 -20.55 8.21 -6.27
N GLY A 377 -20.57 9.04 -5.23
CA GLY A 377 -20.60 10.50 -5.33
C GLY A 377 -19.24 11.17 -5.59
N SER A 378 -18.14 10.41 -5.67
CA SER A 378 -16.81 10.99 -5.88
C SER A 378 -16.69 11.63 -7.26
N PHE A 379 -15.79 12.61 -7.38
CA PHE A 379 -15.53 13.27 -8.66
C PHE A 379 -15.04 12.30 -9.73
N LEU A 380 -13.97 11.55 -9.43
CA LEU A 380 -13.29 10.71 -10.42
C LEU A 380 -14.20 9.57 -10.90
N ARG A 381 -15.04 9.00 -10.01
CA ARG A 381 -16.03 7.99 -10.41
C ARG A 381 -17.07 8.55 -11.37
N ARG A 382 -17.55 9.76 -11.11
CA ARG A 382 -18.51 10.46 -11.98
C ARG A 382 -17.89 10.84 -13.32
N GLU A 383 -16.63 11.28 -13.33
CA GLU A 383 -15.88 11.53 -14.57
C GLU A 383 -15.65 10.24 -15.37
N LEU A 384 -15.34 9.13 -14.72
CA LEU A 384 -15.18 7.82 -15.39
C LEU A 384 -16.50 7.34 -16.02
N ASP A 385 -17.64 7.57 -15.36
CA ASP A 385 -18.98 7.28 -15.89
C ASP A 385 -19.34 8.19 -17.07
N ARG A 386 -19.05 9.50 -16.98
CA ARG A 386 -19.22 10.46 -18.07
C ARG A 386 -18.38 10.10 -19.30
N LEU A 387 -17.12 9.72 -19.07
CA LEU A 387 -16.23 9.23 -20.11
C LEU A 387 -16.86 8.02 -20.82
N GLY A 388 -17.43 7.09 -20.05
CA GLY A 388 -18.09 5.90 -20.59
C GLY A 388 -19.30 6.26 -21.45
N LYS A 389 -20.16 7.16 -20.96
CA LYS A 389 -21.31 7.66 -21.74
C LYS A 389 -20.89 8.39 -23.02
N ALA A 390 -19.74 9.08 -23.00
CA ALA A 390 -19.20 9.78 -24.16
C ALA A 390 -18.48 8.86 -25.16
N ILE A 391 -18.00 7.68 -24.73
CA ILE A 391 -17.16 6.79 -25.56
C ILE A 391 -17.92 6.22 -26.75
N ALA A 392 -19.24 6.02 -26.63
CA ALA A 392 -20.09 5.56 -27.72
C ALA A 392 -20.05 6.46 -28.96
N ARG A 393 -19.68 7.74 -28.80
CA ARG A 393 -19.50 8.70 -29.91
C ARG A 393 -18.06 8.73 -30.45
N ARG A 394 -17.15 7.94 -29.87
CA ARG A 394 -15.72 7.91 -30.16
C ARG A 394 -15.19 6.47 -30.18
N PRO A 395 -15.61 5.64 -31.16
CA PRO A 395 -15.26 4.22 -31.18
C PRO A 395 -13.75 3.96 -31.20
N ARG A 396 -12.98 4.77 -31.95
CA ARG A 396 -11.51 4.69 -31.96
C ARG A 396 -10.87 4.91 -30.59
N GLN A 397 -11.48 5.71 -29.72
CA GLN A 397 -10.95 5.94 -28.38
C GLN A 397 -11.13 4.71 -27.49
N TRP A 398 -12.24 3.98 -27.64
CA TRP A 398 -12.46 2.71 -26.96
C TRP A 398 -11.42 1.67 -27.40
N GLU A 399 -11.10 1.61 -28.70
CA GLU A 399 -10.06 0.72 -29.24
C GLU A 399 -8.68 1.03 -28.63
N LEU A 400 -8.30 2.30 -28.50
CA LEU A 400 -7.03 2.69 -27.85
C LEU A 400 -6.98 2.28 -26.36
N TYR A 401 -8.12 2.27 -25.67
CA TYR A 401 -8.21 1.78 -24.29
C TYR A 401 -8.09 0.26 -24.21
N LEU A 402 -8.67 -0.46 -25.18
CA LEU A 402 -8.48 -1.90 -25.31
C LEU A 402 -7.00 -2.25 -25.60
N GLU A 403 -6.33 -1.50 -26.48
CA GLU A 403 -4.91 -1.68 -26.81
C GLU A 403 -4.01 -1.49 -25.57
N GLU A 404 -4.31 -0.53 -24.69
CA GLU A 404 -3.59 -0.34 -23.43
C GLU A 404 -3.72 -1.56 -22.50
N VAL A 405 -4.92 -2.14 -22.41
CA VAL A 405 -5.14 -3.39 -21.66
C VAL A 405 -4.32 -4.54 -22.25
N GLN A 406 -4.33 -4.69 -23.58
CA GLN A 406 -3.54 -5.71 -24.29
C GLN A 406 -2.03 -5.54 -24.07
N MET A 407 -1.53 -4.30 -24.10
CA MET A 407 -0.12 -3.97 -23.86
C MET A 407 0.31 -4.31 -22.43
N ARG A 408 -0.53 -4.01 -21.42
CA ARG A 408 -0.23 -4.35 -20.02
C ARG A 408 -0.22 -5.86 -19.79
N LEU A 409 -1.17 -6.58 -20.38
CA LEU A 409 -1.23 -8.03 -20.32
C LEU A 409 0.01 -8.69 -20.92
N SER A 410 0.39 -8.30 -22.14
CA SER A 410 1.58 -8.82 -22.82
C SER A 410 2.88 -8.50 -22.08
N SER A 411 2.99 -7.33 -21.45
CA SER A 411 4.16 -6.93 -20.67
C SER A 411 4.19 -7.47 -19.23
N LYS A 412 3.11 -8.11 -18.76
CA LYS A 412 2.92 -8.56 -17.37
C LYS A 412 3.11 -7.43 -16.33
N ARG A 413 2.75 -6.19 -16.71
CA ARG A 413 2.85 -4.99 -15.86
C ARG A 413 1.47 -4.50 -15.42
N TYR A 414 0.82 -5.27 -14.56
CA TYR A 414 -0.51 -4.94 -14.02
C TYR A 414 -0.72 -5.58 -12.65
N SER A 415 -1.63 -5.00 -11.85
CA SER A 415 -2.31 -5.75 -10.79
C SER A 415 -3.67 -6.26 -11.29
N LEU A 416 -4.15 -7.36 -10.71
CA LEU A 416 -5.41 -7.99 -11.15
C LEU A 416 -6.64 -7.11 -10.91
N ALA A 417 -6.63 -6.35 -9.81
CA ALA A 417 -7.71 -5.42 -9.49
C ALA A 417 -7.79 -4.26 -10.52
N GLU A 418 -6.65 -3.71 -10.92
CA GLU A 418 -6.57 -2.70 -11.99
C GLU A 418 -7.14 -3.24 -13.30
N LEU A 419 -6.67 -4.42 -13.70
CA LEU A 419 -7.06 -5.06 -14.96
C LEU A 419 -8.55 -5.39 -14.97
N GLY A 420 -9.07 -5.95 -13.88
CA GLY A 420 -10.49 -6.26 -13.71
C GLY A 420 -11.35 -5.01 -13.82
N SER A 421 -10.96 -3.91 -13.16
CA SER A 421 -11.68 -2.63 -13.22
C SER A 421 -11.72 -2.05 -14.63
N ALA A 422 -10.58 -2.07 -15.34
CA ALA A 422 -10.47 -1.57 -16.70
C ALA A 422 -11.30 -2.40 -17.71
N ILE A 423 -11.24 -3.73 -17.62
CA ILE A 423 -12.02 -4.63 -18.49
C ILE A 423 -13.52 -4.50 -18.20
N ALA A 424 -13.93 -4.45 -16.93
CA ALA A 424 -15.34 -4.27 -16.56
C ALA A 424 -15.90 -2.95 -17.14
N TRP A 425 -15.11 -1.88 -17.08
CA TRP A 425 -15.50 -0.60 -17.68
C TRP A 425 -15.64 -0.70 -19.22
N LEU A 426 -14.68 -1.34 -19.91
CA LEU A 426 -14.76 -1.55 -21.36
C LEU A 426 -15.99 -2.36 -21.75
N GLN A 427 -16.35 -3.38 -20.97
CA GLN A 427 -17.54 -4.20 -21.20
C GLN A 427 -18.83 -3.40 -21.00
N GLN A 428 -18.89 -2.58 -19.95
CA GLN A 428 -20.07 -1.79 -19.62
C GLN A 428 -20.42 -0.78 -20.72
N TYR A 429 -19.39 -0.20 -21.36
CA TYR A 429 -19.55 0.86 -22.36
C TYR A 429 -19.24 0.43 -23.80
N ALA A 430 -19.13 -0.88 -24.04
CA ALA A 430 -19.02 -1.42 -25.39
C ALA A 430 -20.34 -1.25 -26.16
N ASP A 431 -20.26 -0.87 -27.43
CA ASP A 431 -21.35 -1.01 -28.38
C ASP A 431 -21.47 -2.46 -28.92
N GLN A 432 -22.48 -2.72 -29.76
CA GLN A 432 -22.71 -4.06 -30.32
C GLN A 432 -21.58 -4.56 -31.25
N SER A 433 -20.74 -3.66 -31.77
CA SER A 433 -19.60 -3.98 -32.63
C SER A 433 -18.28 -4.08 -31.88
N GLN A 434 -18.20 -3.53 -30.66
CA GLN A 434 -17.04 -3.49 -29.80
C GLN A 434 -16.96 -4.74 -28.92
N ILE A 435 -16.41 -5.79 -29.49
CA ILE A 435 -16.28 -7.08 -28.80
C ILE A 435 -14.91 -7.12 -28.12
N ILE A 436 -14.90 -7.34 -26.79
CA ILE A 436 -13.66 -7.69 -26.10
C ILE A 436 -13.24 -9.10 -26.53
N PRO A 437 -12.03 -9.29 -27.11
CA PRO A 437 -11.54 -10.58 -27.56
C PRO A 437 -11.64 -11.66 -26.48
N GLY A 438 -12.00 -12.88 -26.89
CA GLY A 438 -12.10 -14.02 -25.97
C GLY A 438 -10.78 -14.30 -25.25
N THR A 439 -9.64 -14.10 -25.92
CA THR A 439 -8.30 -14.23 -25.33
C THR A 439 -8.09 -13.33 -24.12
N LEU A 440 -8.59 -12.08 -24.15
CA LEU A 440 -8.50 -11.16 -23.01
C LEU A 440 -9.40 -11.58 -21.86
N ARG A 441 -10.61 -12.07 -22.17
CA ARG A 441 -11.53 -12.59 -21.15
C ARG A 441 -10.96 -13.81 -20.46
N LEU A 442 -10.41 -14.75 -21.23
CA LEU A 442 -9.72 -15.92 -20.69
C LEU A 442 -8.54 -15.51 -19.81
N GLN A 443 -7.70 -14.56 -20.22
CA GLN A 443 -6.59 -14.08 -19.40
C GLN A 443 -7.04 -13.47 -18.08
N LEU A 444 -8.12 -12.67 -18.08
CA LEU A 444 -8.68 -12.10 -16.86
C LEU A 444 -9.26 -13.18 -15.95
N ASP A 445 -10.18 -14.01 -16.46
CA ASP A 445 -10.86 -15.04 -15.67
C ASP A 445 -9.85 -16.05 -15.10
N SER A 446 -8.90 -16.49 -15.93
CA SER A 446 -7.80 -17.39 -15.54
C SER A 446 -6.87 -16.78 -14.49
N SER A 447 -6.69 -15.46 -14.47
CA SER A 447 -5.83 -14.80 -13.49
C SER A 447 -6.58 -14.49 -12.19
N ASN A 448 -7.86 -14.15 -12.27
CA ASN A 448 -8.75 -14.10 -11.09
C ASN A 448 -8.85 -15.48 -10.43
N LEU A 449 -8.92 -16.55 -11.22
CA LEU A 449 -8.89 -17.92 -10.72
C LEU A 449 -7.59 -18.21 -9.96
N SER A 450 -6.44 -17.81 -10.50
CA SER A 450 -5.15 -17.93 -9.81
C SER A 450 -5.10 -17.17 -8.49
N LEU A 451 -5.67 -15.95 -8.44
CA LEU A 451 -5.70 -15.14 -7.23
C LEU A 451 -6.63 -15.72 -6.18
N ALA A 452 -7.83 -16.14 -6.57
CA ALA A 452 -8.77 -16.85 -5.70
C ALA A 452 -8.10 -18.10 -5.12
N ASN A 453 -7.43 -18.88 -5.97
CA ASN A 453 -6.70 -20.08 -5.56
C ASN A 453 -5.56 -19.78 -4.58
N HIS A 454 -4.78 -18.71 -4.80
CA HIS A 454 -3.73 -18.26 -3.87
C HIS A 454 -4.27 -17.86 -2.49
N ARG A 455 -5.51 -17.35 -2.44
CA ARG A 455 -6.23 -17.02 -1.20
C ARG A 455 -7.05 -18.21 -0.65
N GLY A 456 -6.90 -19.39 -1.26
CA GLY A 456 -7.68 -20.60 -0.98
C GLY A 456 -9.20 -20.38 -1.04
N GLN A 457 -9.66 -19.48 -1.91
CA GLN A 457 -11.05 -19.27 -2.26
C GLN A 457 -11.40 -20.16 -3.47
N ILE A 458 -12.53 -20.85 -3.38
CA ILE A 458 -13.09 -21.63 -4.48
C ILE A 458 -14.22 -20.81 -5.10
N GLN A 459 -14.13 -20.58 -6.41
CA GLN A 459 -15.12 -19.84 -7.19
C GLN A 459 -15.48 -20.65 -8.43
N ASP A 460 -16.46 -21.56 -8.28
CA ASP A 460 -16.86 -22.46 -9.36
C ASP A 460 -17.33 -21.69 -10.61
N GLU A 461 -17.94 -20.52 -10.43
CA GLU A 461 -18.35 -19.65 -11.54
C GLU A 461 -17.16 -19.15 -12.39
N LEU A 462 -15.97 -18.99 -11.81
CA LEU A 462 -14.76 -18.65 -12.57
C LEU A 462 -14.25 -19.85 -13.36
N VAL A 463 -14.31 -21.06 -12.79
CA VAL A 463 -13.92 -22.29 -13.50
C VAL A 463 -14.83 -22.52 -14.71
N PHE A 464 -16.15 -22.37 -14.57
CA PHE A 464 -17.09 -22.50 -15.69
C PHE A 464 -16.87 -21.44 -16.78
N ARG A 465 -16.63 -20.18 -16.40
CA ARG A 465 -16.30 -19.12 -17.35
C ARG A 465 -15.00 -19.40 -18.11
N CYS A 466 -13.96 -19.87 -17.42
CA CYS A 466 -12.72 -20.28 -18.06
C CYS A 466 -12.96 -21.43 -19.04
N LEU A 467 -13.75 -22.43 -18.66
CA LEU A 467 -14.07 -23.58 -19.51
C LEU A 467 -14.81 -23.16 -20.80
N GLU A 468 -15.72 -22.20 -20.71
CA GLU A 468 -16.41 -21.65 -21.89
C GLU A 468 -15.42 -21.06 -22.90
N TRP A 469 -14.44 -20.29 -22.41
CA TRP A 469 -13.43 -19.68 -23.27
C TRP A 469 -12.39 -20.69 -23.76
N VAL A 470 -11.98 -21.64 -22.93
CA VAL A 470 -11.11 -22.77 -23.31
C VAL A 470 -11.66 -23.47 -24.55
N ASN A 471 -12.95 -23.79 -24.55
CA ASN A 471 -13.60 -24.48 -25.67
C ASN A 471 -13.71 -23.61 -26.93
N LYS A 472 -13.85 -22.28 -26.78
CA LYS A 472 -13.97 -21.35 -27.92
C LYS A 472 -12.63 -20.98 -28.54
N LEU A 473 -11.55 -21.03 -27.76
CA LEU A 473 -10.23 -20.48 -28.12
C LEU A 473 -9.20 -21.55 -28.42
N GLU A 474 -9.59 -22.83 -28.49
CA GLU A 474 -8.68 -23.94 -28.72
C GLU A 474 -7.85 -23.74 -30.00
N ASP A 475 -8.49 -23.37 -31.11
CA ASP A 475 -7.81 -23.12 -32.38
C ASP A 475 -7.20 -21.70 -32.47
N GLU A 476 -7.77 -20.73 -31.77
CA GLU A 476 -7.36 -19.32 -31.84
C GLU A 476 -6.10 -19.04 -31.01
N ALA A 477 -6.02 -19.59 -29.79
CA ALA A 477 -4.97 -19.31 -28.82
C ALA A 477 -4.61 -20.54 -27.95
N PRO A 478 -4.17 -21.66 -28.56
CA PRO A 478 -4.03 -22.94 -27.85
C PRO A 478 -3.08 -22.90 -26.65
N GLN A 479 -1.99 -22.13 -26.71
CA GLN A 479 -1.05 -22.04 -25.60
C GLN A 479 -1.65 -21.31 -24.39
N LEU A 480 -2.48 -20.27 -24.62
CA LEU A 480 -3.20 -19.57 -23.56
C LEU A 480 -4.27 -20.49 -22.93
N VAL A 481 -4.94 -21.30 -23.76
CA VAL A 481 -5.90 -22.30 -23.30
C VAL A 481 -5.21 -23.33 -22.42
N ALA A 482 -4.06 -23.86 -22.82
CA ALA A 482 -3.27 -24.79 -22.01
C ALA A 482 -2.88 -24.18 -20.65
N GLU A 483 -2.46 -22.91 -20.61
CA GLU A 483 -2.15 -22.21 -19.35
C GLU A 483 -3.39 -22.07 -18.45
N ALA A 484 -4.55 -21.76 -19.02
CA ALA A 484 -5.79 -21.66 -18.25
C ALA A 484 -6.22 -23.02 -17.69
N LEU A 485 -6.12 -24.09 -18.48
CA LEU A 485 -6.39 -25.46 -18.03
C LEU A 485 -5.51 -25.86 -16.84
N LEU A 486 -4.22 -25.52 -16.86
CA LEU A 486 -3.32 -25.79 -15.73
C LEU A 486 -3.77 -25.07 -14.45
N ARG A 487 -4.24 -23.82 -14.55
CA ARG A 487 -4.76 -23.08 -13.39
C ARG A 487 -6.08 -23.66 -12.89
N MET A 488 -6.98 -24.02 -13.79
CA MET A 488 -8.23 -24.71 -13.44
C MET A 488 -7.95 -26.05 -12.74
N ALA A 489 -6.99 -26.84 -13.23
CA ALA A 489 -6.61 -28.11 -12.61
C ALA A 489 -6.02 -27.92 -11.20
N SER A 490 -5.23 -26.86 -10.99
CA SER A 490 -4.76 -26.50 -9.64
C SER A 490 -5.91 -26.14 -8.71
N THR A 491 -6.89 -25.35 -9.16
CA THR A 491 -8.08 -25.02 -8.35
C THR A 491 -8.92 -26.25 -8.02
N MET A 492 -9.16 -27.13 -8.99
CA MET A 492 -9.96 -28.34 -8.78
C MET A 492 -9.28 -29.33 -7.84
N THR A 493 -7.96 -29.44 -7.94
CA THR A 493 -7.13 -30.18 -6.97
C THR A 493 -7.31 -29.63 -5.55
N ASN A 494 -7.25 -28.31 -5.38
CA ASN A 494 -7.42 -27.69 -4.06
C ASN A 494 -8.84 -27.85 -3.48
N ASN A 495 -9.84 -28.11 -4.34
CA ASN A 495 -11.22 -28.44 -3.95
C ASN A 495 -11.48 -29.96 -3.87
N PHE A 496 -10.44 -30.82 -3.87
CA PHE A 496 -10.59 -32.28 -3.82
C PHE A 496 -11.34 -32.91 -5.00
N GLN A 497 -11.48 -32.19 -6.11
CA GLN A 497 -12.13 -32.66 -7.34
C GLN A 497 -11.08 -33.07 -8.39
N PHE A 498 -10.23 -34.03 -8.02
CA PHE A 498 -9.03 -34.38 -8.79
C PHE A 498 -9.31 -34.87 -10.21
N ASN A 499 -10.48 -35.49 -10.44
CA ASN A 499 -10.85 -36.06 -11.73
C ASN A 499 -11.69 -35.11 -12.61
N ALA A 500 -12.01 -33.90 -12.12
CA ALA A 500 -12.95 -33.00 -12.81
C ALA A 500 -12.48 -32.53 -14.19
N LEU A 501 -11.16 -32.48 -14.42
CA LEU A 501 -10.56 -32.05 -15.69
C LEU A 501 -9.72 -33.14 -16.37
N GLU A 502 -9.82 -34.38 -15.89
CA GLU A 502 -9.02 -35.51 -16.35
C GLU A 502 -9.12 -35.72 -17.87
N GLU A 503 -10.35 -35.87 -18.39
CA GLU A 503 -10.61 -36.09 -19.82
C GLU A 503 -10.10 -34.93 -20.70
N ILE A 504 -10.23 -33.70 -20.20
CA ILE A 504 -9.75 -32.50 -20.91
C ILE A 504 -8.22 -32.49 -20.95
N VAL A 505 -7.55 -32.78 -19.84
CA VAL A 505 -6.08 -32.86 -19.79
C VAL A 505 -5.57 -33.97 -20.72
N GLU A 506 -6.22 -35.14 -20.74
CA GLU A 506 -5.87 -36.23 -21.65
C GLU A 506 -6.04 -35.86 -23.12
N THR A 507 -7.15 -35.19 -23.46
CA THR A 507 -7.40 -34.68 -24.80
C THR A 507 -6.27 -33.74 -25.25
N TRP A 508 -5.78 -32.89 -24.35
CA TRP A 508 -4.67 -31.99 -24.63
C TRP A 508 -3.31 -32.68 -24.72
N LEU A 509 -3.07 -33.70 -23.90
CA LEU A 509 -1.86 -34.54 -23.98
C LEU A 509 -1.81 -35.39 -25.25
N ALA A 510 -2.96 -35.74 -25.83
CA ALA A 510 -3.04 -36.47 -27.10
C ALA A 510 -2.73 -35.59 -28.33
N LYS A 511 -2.74 -34.24 -28.18
CA LYS A 511 -2.42 -33.32 -29.26
C LYS A 511 -0.91 -33.23 -29.50
N PRO A 512 -0.46 -32.79 -30.69
CA PRO A 512 0.95 -32.52 -30.93
C PRO A 512 1.51 -31.52 -29.91
N ILE A 513 2.72 -31.77 -29.40
CA ILE A 513 3.40 -30.92 -28.39
C ILE A 513 3.41 -29.43 -28.79
N ALA A 514 3.50 -29.13 -30.10
CA ALA A 514 3.49 -27.78 -30.63
C ALA A 514 2.21 -26.98 -30.30
N VAL A 515 1.07 -27.66 -30.07
CA VAL A 515 -0.22 -27.02 -29.75
C VAL A 515 -0.15 -26.34 -28.38
N ALA A 516 0.15 -27.08 -27.32
CA ALA A 516 0.32 -26.50 -25.98
C ALA A 516 1.65 -25.72 -25.84
N GLY A 517 2.65 -26.07 -26.65
CA GLY A 517 4.04 -25.71 -26.44
C GLY A 517 4.69 -26.63 -25.41
N LEU A 518 6.00 -26.87 -25.56
CA LEU A 518 6.74 -27.87 -24.79
C LEU A 518 6.63 -27.67 -23.26
N LEU A 519 6.71 -26.43 -22.80
CA LEU A 519 6.59 -26.11 -21.37
C LEU A 519 5.22 -26.50 -20.80
N ASN A 520 4.13 -26.07 -21.45
CA ASN A 520 2.79 -26.33 -20.95
C ASN A 520 2.42 -27.81 -21.13
N TYR A 521 2.88 -28.45 -22.21
CA TYR A 521 2.75 -29.89 -22.39
C TYR A 521 3.38 -30.67 -21.22
N ALA A 522 4.62 -30.33 -20.85
CA ALA A 522 5.29 -30.94 -19.70
C ALA A 522 4.56 -30.67 -18.36
N LYS A 523 4.01 -29.47 -18.18
CA LYS A 523 3.17 -29.14 -17.01
C LYS A 523 1.85 -29.91 -16.99
N LEU A 524 1.23 -30.16 -18.14
CA LEU A 524 0.04 -31.00 -18.24
C LEU A 524 0.36 -32.44 -17.85
N GLN A 525 1.52 -32.97 -18.25
CA GLN A 525 2.00 -34.28 -17.79
C GLN A 525 2.21 -34.31 -16.27
N SER A 526 2.89 -33.30 -15.71
CA SER A 526 3.08 -33.19 -14.26
C SER A 526 1.73 -33.06 -13.51
N THR A 527 0.76 -32.35 -14.08
CA THR A 527 -0.60 -32.24 -13.53
C THR A 527 -1.32 -33.58 -13.57
N ARG A 528 -1.19 -34.34 -14.66
CA ARG A 528 -1.76 -35.70 -14.76
C ARG A 528 -1.14 -36.65 -13.74
N GLY A 529 0.18 -36.57 -13.53
CA GLY A 529 0.86 -37.31 -12.47
C GLY A 529 0.30 -36.98 -11.09
N GLN A 530 0.04 -35.70 -10.80
CA GLN A 530 -0.61 -35.29 -9.56
C GLN A 530 -2.02 -35.89 -9.43
N MET A 531 -2.85 -35.86 -10.48
CA MET A 531 -4.21 -36.45 -10.48
C MET A 531 -4.20 -37.95 -10.12
N HIS A 532 -3.25 -38.72 -10.69
CA HIS A 532 -3.08 -40.14 -10.34
C HIS A 532 -2.60 -40.32 -8.89
N ALA A 533 -1.66 -39.50 -8.42
CA ALA A 533 -1.18 -39.56 -7.05
C ALA A 533 -2.31 -39.26 -6.05
N PHE A 534 -3.20 -38.31 -6.35
CA PHE A 534 -4.39 -38.05 -5.53
C PHE A 534 -5.42 -39.18 -5.56
N SER A 535 -5.46 -39.96 -6.64
CA SER A 535 -6.35 -41.11 -6.79
C SER A 535 -5.75 -42.41 -6.26
N HIS A 536 -4.72 -42.33 -5.40
CA HIS A 536 -3.99 -43.47 -4.81
C HIS A 536 -3.38 -44.42 -5.84
N ASP A 537 -2.95 -43.90 -7.00
CA ASP A 537 -2.24 -44.63 -8.05
C ASP A 537 -0.81 -44.07 -8.25
N PRO A 538 0.10 -44.34 -7.28
CA PRO A 538 1.45 -43.78 -7.32
C PRO A 538 2.30 -44.34 -8.47
N ALA A 539 2.01 -45.55 -8.95
CA ALA A 539 2.77 -46.16 -10.04
C ALA A 539 2.58 -45.38 -11.35
N THR A 540 1.32 -45.10 -11.72
CA THR A 540 1.03 -44.29 -12.92
C THR A 540 1.47 -42.85 -12.73
N ALA A 541 1.33 -42.30 -11.52
CA ALA A 541 1.80 -40.95 -11.20
C ALA A 541 3.29 -40.75 -11.52
N VAL A 542 4.14 -41.71 -11.09
CA VAL A 542 5.58 -41.68 -11.33
C VAL A 542 5.89 -41.64 -12.83
N SER A 543 5.23 -42.47 -13.64
CA SER A 543 5.45 -42.47 -15.10
C SER A 543 5.13 -41.13 -15.75
N PHE A 544 4.09 -40.42 -15.28
CA PHE A 544 3.78 -39.08 -15.77
C PHE A 544 4.80 -38.02 -15.32
N PHE A 545 5.32 -38.12 -14.11
CA PHE A 545 6.37 -37.21 -13.63
C PHE A 545 7.69 -37.41 -14.37
N GLU A 546 8.08 -38.66 -14.65
CA GLU A 546 9.24 -38.98 -15.48
C GLU A 546 9.09 -38.40 -16.89
N ALA A 547 7.93 -38.61 -17.53
CA ALA A 547 7.64 -38.05 -18.85
C ALA A 547 7.68 -36.50 -18.85
N ALA A 548 7.17 -35.87 -17.79
CA ALA A 548 7.24 -34.43 -17.61
C ALA A 548 8.69 -33.95 -17.49
N ALA A 549 9.52 -34.63 -16.71
CA ALA A 549 10.95 -34.32 -16.54
C ALA A 549 11.72 -34.45 -17.87
N GLU A 550 11.46 -35.50 -18.65
CA GLU A 550 12.02 -35.69 -20.00
C GLU A 550 11.62 -34.54 -20.94
N SER A 551 10.36 -34.09 -20.84
CA SER A 551 9.86 -32.96 -21.63
C SER A 551 10.52 -31.64 -21.20
N PHE A 552 10.68 -31.39 -19.89
CA PHE A 552 11.39 -30.21 -19.39
C PHE A 552 12.85 -30.18 -19.80
N ALA A 553 13.54 -31.32 -19.85
CA ALA A 553 14.95 -31.41 -20.25
C ALA A 553 15.22 -30.92 -21.69
N ARG A 554 14.17 -30.86 -22.53
CA ARG A 554 14.24 -30.37 -23.91
C ARG A 554 14.04 -28.85 -24.05
N LEU A 555 13.75 -28.13 -22.96
CA LEU A 555 13.62 -26.68 -22.98
C LEU A 555 14.98 -26.00 -23.22
N SER A 556 14.95 -24.84 -23.88
CA SER A 556 16.16 -24.11 -24.25
C SER A 556 16.75 -23.25 -23.14
N ASP A 557 15.95 -22.83 -22.15
CA ASP A 557 16.42 -22.03 -20.99
C ASP A 557 16.84 -22.95 -19.83
N PRO A 558 18.14 -23.09 -19.53
CA PRO A 558 18.62 -23.97 -18.46
C PRO A 558 18.08 -23.60 -17.08
N ARG A 559 17.75 -22.33 -16.83
CA ARG A 559 17.16 -21.90 -15.55
C ARG A 559 15.71 -22.39 -15.43
N GLN A 560 14.98 -22.39 -16.54
CA GLN A 560 13.63 -22.93 -16.59
C GLN A 560 13.63 -24.46 -16.47
N VAL A 561 14.54 -25.14 -17.17
CA VAL A 561 14.76 -26.60 -17.02
C VAL A 561 14.97 -26.93 -15.55
N ALA A 562 15.97 -26.32 -14.90
CA ALA A 562 16.32 -26.62 -13.52
C ALA A 562 15.16 -26.41 -12.55
N ARG A 563 14.41 -25.31 -12.70
CA ARG A 563 13.27 -24.99 -11.82
C ARG A 563 12.12 -25.98 -11.97
N GLU A 564 11.68 -26.25 -13.20
CA GLU A 564 10.50 -27.07 -13.47
C GLU A 564 10.78 -28.56 -13.20
N THR A 565 11.99 -29.04 -13.56
CA THR A 565 12.44 -30.40 -13.23
C THR A 565 12.59 -30.59 -11.72
N HIS A 566 13.16 -29.62 -11.00
CA HIS A 566 13.32 -29.73 -9.54
C HIS A 566 11.97 -29.78 -8.82
N GLN A 567 11.03 -28.90 -9.19
CA GLN A 567 9.68 -28.92 -8.63
C GLN A 567 8.97 -30.24 -8.90
N THR A 568 9.01 -30.73 -10.14
CA THR A 568 8.37 -31.99 -10.52
C THR A 568 9.03 -33.19 -9.84
N GLY A 569 10.36 -33.18 -9.70
CA GLY A 569 11.11 -34.21 -9.00
C GLY A 569 10.71 -34.34 -7.51
N ILE A 570 10.35 -33.24 -6.85
CA ILE A 570 9.80 -33.32 -5.48
C ILE A 570 8.49 -34.12 -5.45
N TYR A 571 7.56 -33.86 -6.38
CA TYR A 571 6.30 -34.60 -6.45
C TYR A 571 6.51 -36.08 -6.80
N GLU A 572 7.41 -36.37 -7.72
CA GLU A 572 7.80 -37.73 -8.08
C GLU A 572 8.31 -38.51 -6.87
N MET A 573 9.20 -37.91 -6.07
CA MET A 573 9.74 -38.56 -4.88
C MET A 573 8.69 -38.84 -3.81
N ILE A 574 7.69 -37.96 -3.67
CA ILE A 574 6.55 -38.21 -2.79
C ILE A 574 5.75 -39.42 -3.29
N ALA A 575 5.41 -39.47 -4.58
CA ALA A 575 4.66 -40.59 -5.15
C ALA A 575 5.42 -41.92 -5.03
N ARG A 576 6.73 -41.93 -5.27
CA ARG A 576 7.58 -43.12 -5.06
C ARG A 576 7.58 -43.59 -3.61
N MET A 577 7.59 -42.66 -2.65
CA MET A 577 7.52 -42.98 -1.23
C MET A 577 6.16 -43.56 -0.84
N ASP A 578 5.07 -43.06 -1.43
CA ASP A 578 3.71 -43.56 -1.19
C ASP A 578 3.43 -44.91 -1.88
N ALA A 579 4.18 -45.25 -2.93
CA ALA A 579 4.14 -46.58 -3.55
C ALA A 579 4.66 -47.69 -2.61
N VAL A 580 5.53 -47.35 -1.65
CA VAL A 580 6.02 -48.32 -0.66
C VAL A 580 4.90 -48.65 0.34
N PRO A 581 4.54 -49.92 0.56
CA PRO A 581 3.47 -50.28 1.49
C PRO A 581 3.72 -49.79 2.92
N TYR A 582 2.67 -49.38 3.63
CA TYR A 582 2.75 -48.94 5.02
C TYR A 582 3.03 -50.13 5.96
N GLY A 583 4.03 -50.02 6.84
CA GLY A 583 4.37 -51.07 7.83
C GLY A 583 5.07 -52.30 7.25
N ALA A 584 5.73 -52.18 6.10
CA ALA A 584 6.44 -53.29 5.48
C ALA A 584 7.77 -53.58 6.19
N ASP A 585 7.79 -54.59 7.06
CA ASP A 585 8.93 -54.96 7.92
C ASP A 585 9.76 -56.17 7.39
N GLY A 586 9.73 -56.44 6.08
CA GLY A 586 10.44 -57.56 5.43
C GLY A 586 11.68 -57.17 4.61
N GLU A 587 12.54 -58.13 4.25
CA GLU A 587 13.76 -57.88 3.44
C GLU A 587 13.45 -57.21 2.09
N GLY A 588 12.37 -57.61 1.41
CA GLY A 588 11.92 -56.99 0.16
C GLY A 588 11.50 -55.52 0.31
N ALA A 589 10.85 -55.19 1.42
CA ALA A 589 10.49 -53.81 1.74
C ALA A 589 11.71 -52.95 2.04
N SER A 590 12.74 -53.52 2.69
CA SER A 590 13.99 -52.82 2.94
C SER A 590 14.74 -52.45 1.66
N ALA A 591 14.64 -53.27 0.59
CA ALA A 591 15.23 -52.97 -0.71
C ALA A 591 14.50 -51.82 -1.41
N GLU A 592 13.16 -51.83 -1.41
CA GLU A 592 12.33 -50.77 -2.00
C GLU A 592 12.54 -49.43 -1.28
N VAL A 593 12.59 -49.42 0.06
CA VAL A 593 12.92 -48.22 0.84
C VAL A 593 14.31 -47.69 0.47
N GLY A 594 15.29 -48.57 0.30
CA GLY A 594 16.64 -48.20 -0.11
C GLY A 594 16.67 -47.48 -1.47
N ILE A 595 15.90 -47.97 -2.45
CA ILE A 595 15.78 -47.35 -3.79
C ILE A 595 15.19 -45.93 -3.67
N VAL A 596 14.10 -45.78 -2.92
CA VAL A 596 13.43 -44.47 -2.75
C VAL A 596 14.34 -43.47 -2.03
N VAL A 597 14.98 -43.88 -0.94
CA VAL A 597 15.91 -43.02 -0.18
C VAL A 597 17.08 -42.58 -1.06
N GLU A 598 17.63 -43.49 -1.88
CA GLU A 598 18.71 -43.15 -2.80
C GLU A 598 18.26 -42.15 -3.88
N ALA A 599 17.08 -42.31 -4.46
CA ALA A 599 16.53 -41.35 -5.41
C ALA A 599 16.34 -39.95 -4.78
N ILE A 600 15.84 -39.89 -3.54
CA ILE A 600 15.71 -38.63 -2.79
C ILE A 600 17.09 -38.02 -2.52
N ARG A 601 18.10 -38.81 -2.17
CA ARG A 601 19.48 -38.32 -1.99
C ARG A 601 20.00 -37.69 -3.26
N GLN A 602 19.80 -38.32 -4.42
CA GLN A 602 20.23 -37.80 -5.71
C GLN A 602 19.58 -36.45 -6.02
N LEU A 603 18.26 -36.32 -5.81
CA LEU A 603 17.55 -35.04 -5.95
C LEU A 603 18.12 -33.95 -5.02
N LEU A 604 18.50 -34.32 -3.79
CA LEU A 604 19.01 -33.41 -2.76
C LEU A 604 20.55 -33.20 -2.80
N GLY A 605 21.17 -33.53 -3.93
CA GLY A 605 22.59 -33.25 -4.23
C GLY A 605 23.56 -34.37 -3.83
N ASN A 606 23.07 -35.61 -3.76
CA ASN A 606 23.83 -36.84 -3.49
C ASN A 606 24.71 -36.77 -2.22
N ARG A 607 24.11 -36.31 -1.12
CA ARG A 607 24.78 -36.19 0.19
C ARG A 607 24.39 -37.35 1.11
N GLU A 608 25.20 -37.58 2.15
CA GLU A 608 24.83 -38.50 3.23
C GLU A 608 23.57 -38.04 3.97
N PRO A 609 22.67 -38.94 4.39
CA PRO A 609 21.40 -38.59 5.05
C PRO A 609 21.54 -37.65 6.27
N GLU A 610 22.56 -37.81 7.10
CA GLU A 610 22.82 -36.95 8.25
C GLU A 610 23.23 -35.54 7.80
N ALA A 611 23.97 -35.42 6.70
CA ALA A 611 24.36 -34.13 6.14
C ALA A 611 23.15 -33.40 5.53
N ILE A 612 22.26 -34.12 4.85
CA ILE A 612 20.98 -33.58 4.38
C ILE A 612 20.16 -33.06 5.56
N SER A 613 20.03 -33.87 6.62
CA SER A 613 19.31 -33.52 7.85
C SER A 613 19.85 -32.25 8.51
N ARG A 614 21.17 -32.14 8.65
CA ARG A 614 21.81 -30.94 9.21
C ARG A 614 21.62 -29.70 8.34
N SER A 615 21.61 -29.88 7.01
CA SER A 615 21.43 -28.79 6.05
C SER A 615 19.99 -28.27 5.99
N LEU A 616 19.01 -29.17 5.96
CA LEU A 616 17.59 -28.80 5.78
C LEU A 616 16.92 -28.38 7.09
N SER A 617 17.38 -28.88 8.24
CA SER A 617 16.90 -28.42 9.55
C SER A 617 17.05 -26.91 9.76
N ALA A 618 18.11 -26.29 9.20
CA ALA A 618 18.38 -24.86 9.27
C ALA A 618 17.95 -24.07 8.01
N SER A 619 17.20 -24.69 7.10
CA SER A 619 16.83 -24.08 5.82
C SER A 619 15.73 -23.03 5.94
N ASP A 620 15.68 -22.10 4.98
CA ASP A 620 14.74 -20.99 4.90
C ASP A 620 13.61 -21.24 3.89
N GLN A 621 12.86 -20.19 3.55
CA GLN A 621 11.73 -20.22 2.61
C GLN A 621 12.09 -20.84 1.26
N ALA A 622 13.33 -20.67 0.78
CA ALA A 622 13.71 -21.12 -0.56
C ALA A 622 13.80 -22.65 -0.67
N LYS A 623 14.11 -23.34 0.43
CA LYS A 623 14.27 -24.81 0.46
C LYS A 623 13.18 -25.54 1.25
N ARG A 624 12.04 -24.89 1.45
CA ARG A 624 10.96 -25.41 2.29
C ARG A 624 10.36 -26.72 1.75
N PHE A 625 10.25 -26.88 0.45
CA PHE A 625 9.70 -28.10 -0.15
C PHE A 625 10.65 -29.29 -0.03
N GLU A 626 11.96 -29.06 -0.13
CA GLU A 626 12.99 -30.08 0.14
C GLU A 626 12.99 -30.47 1.61
N ASN A 627 12.85 -29.51 2.52
CA ASN A 627 12.75 -29.78 3.96
C ASN A 627 11.48 -30.59 4.28
N HIS A 628 10.35 -30.24 3.65
CA HIS A 628 9.11 -31.01 3.75
C HIS A 628 9.28 -32.46 3.28
N LEU A 629 9.79 -32.66 2.05
CA LEU A 629 10.07 -34.00 1.51
C LEU A 629 10.99 -34.80 2.45
N TRP A 630 12.03 -34.16 2.97
CA TRP A 630 12.99 -34.81 3.85
C TRP A 630 12.36 -35.21 5.19
N LEU A 631 11.63 -34.31 5.85
CA LEU A 631 10.92 -34.61 7.10
C LEU A 631 9.89 -35.73 6.92
N ARG A 632 9.17 -35.71 5.81
CA ARG A 632 8.25 -36.79 5.43
C ARG A 632 8.99 -38.13 5.35
N THR A 633 10.14 -38.16 4.68
CA THR A 633 11.01 -39.35 4.59
C THR A 633 11.45 -39.84 5.97
N LEU A 634 11.86 -38.93 6.86
CA LEU A 634 12.28 -39.25 8.23
C LEU A 634 11.14 -39.88 9.06
N ASN A 635 9.90 -39.42 8.87
CA ASN A 635 8.72 -39.97 9.55
C ASN A 635 8.20 -41.26 8.90
N ARG A 636 8.32 -41.40 7.59
CA ARG A 636 7.84 -42.55 6.84
C ARG A 636 8.69 -43.80 7.02
N PHE A 637 10.00 -43.64 7.18
CA PHE A 637 10.99 -44.72 7.31
C PHE A 637 11.83 -44.60 8.60
N PRO A 638 11.20 -44.69 9.79
CA PRO A 638 11.85 -44.33 11.05
C PRO A 638 13.05 -45.22 11.41
N GLN A 639 13.00 -46.51 11.06
CA GLN A 639 14.08 -47.46 11.35
C GLN A 639 15.29 -47.23 10.44
N GLN A 640 15.06 -47.13 9.14
CA GLN A 640 16.11 -46.95 8.12
C GLN A 640 16.76 -45.56 8.24
N MET A 641 16.02 -44.57 8.72
CA MET A 641 16.48 -43.18 8.86
C MET A 641 16.90 -42.81 10.28
N ALA A 642 17.14 -43.78 11.18
CA ALA A 642 17.41 -43.51 12.60
C ALA A 642 18.55 -42.50 12.84
N ASN A 643 19.69 -42.65 12.15
CA ASN A 643 20.82 -41.72 12.28
C ASN A 643 20.50 -40.33 11.73
N ALA A 644 19.78 -40.26 10.61
CA ALA A 644 19.35 -39.01 10.01
C ALA A 644 18.33 -38.27 10.89
N ARG A 645 17.39 -39.00 11.53
CA ARG A 645 16.46 -38.47 12.54
C ARG A 645 17.22 -37.85 13.72
N ALA A 646 18.20 -38.57 14.26
CA ALA A 646 19.05 -38.07 15.34
C ALA A 646 19.82 -36.80 14.93
N ALA A 647 20.37 -36.78 13.71
CA ALA A 647 21.06 -35.60 13.17
C ALA A 647 20.13 -34.39 12.96
N TYR A 648 18.88 -34.61 12.55
CA TYR A 648 17.88 -33.56 12.37
C TYR A 648 17.47 -32.95 13.72
N LEU A 649 17.15 -33.80 14.71
CA LEU A 649 16.80 -33.42 16.08
C LEU A 649 17.95 -32.72 16.81
N GLY A 650 19.19 -33.17 16.59
CA GLY A 650 20.39 -32.53 17.17
C GLY A 650 20.61 -31.08 16.73
N ASN A 651 19.93 -30.62 15.68
CA ASN A 651 19.94 -29.24 15.18
C ASN A 651 18.66 -28.45 15.52
N ARG A 652 17.83 -28.92 16.48
CA ARG A 652 16.54 -28.30 16.82
C ARG A 652 16.62 -26.80 17.13
N ASN A 653 17.69 -26.35 17.77
CA ASN A 653 17.93 -24.94 18.07
C ASN A 653 18.14 -24.03 16.83
N LYS A 654 18.30 -24.60 15.64
CA LYS A 654 18.48 -23.88 14.37
C LYS A 654 17.23 -23.93 13.49
N TRP A 655 16.17 -24.60 13.92
CA TRP A 655 14.96 -24.74 13.14
C TRP A 655 14.34 -23.39 12.82
N LYS A 656 14.04 -23.19 11.54
CA LYS A 656 13.28 -22.04 11.05
C LYS A 656 11.79 -22.37 11.00
N ILE A 657 10.96 -21.34 11.05
CA ILE A 657 9.51 -21.39 10.95
C ILE A 657 9.10 -20.34 9.90
N GLY A 658 8.05 -20.62 9.15
CA GLY A 658 7.42 -19.68 8.21
C GLY A 658 5.91 -19.85 8.21
N SER A 659 5.21 -18.98 7.47
CA SER A 659 3.74 -18.89 7.42
C SER A 659 3.13 -19.72 6.28
N ASP A 660 3.77 -19.74 5.11
CA ASP A 660 3.14 -20.32 3.91
C ASP A 660 3.24 -21.85 3.85
N HIS A 661 2.40 -22.51 3.05
CA HIS A 661 2.57 -23.93 2.72
C HIS A 661 3.98 -24.21 2.11
N PRO A 662 4.68 -25.28 2.53
CA PRO A 662 4.27 -26.38 3.41
C PRO A 662 4.74 -26.25 4.87
N TRP A 663 4.98 -25.05 5.41
CA TRP A 663 5.47 -24.87 6.79
C TRP A 663 4.61 -25.52 7.88
N PRO A 664 3.26 -25.49 7.82
CA PRO A 664 2.46 -26.21 8.79
C PRO A 664 2.76 -27.72 8.84
N LEU A 665 3.00 -28.36 7.69
CA LEU A 665 3.36 -29.78 7.62
C LEU A 665 4.78 -30.04 8.15
N ILE A 666 5.72 -29.14 7.85
CA ILE A 666 7.08 -29.18 8.44
C ILE A 666 7.00 -29.15 9.98
N LEU A 667 6.17 -28.28 10.55
CA LEU A 667 5.96 -28.19 11.99
C LEU A 667 5.29 -29.45 12.55
N ALA A 668 4.23 -29.94 11.89
CA ALA A 668 3.53 -31.15 12.29
C ALA A 668 4.44 -32.40 12.29
N TYR A 669 5.28 -32.54 11.28
CA TYR A 669 6.27 -33.61 11.19
C TYR A 669 7.40 -33.50 12.20
N ARG A 670 7.85 -32.29 12.51
CA ARG A 670 8.81 -32.06 13.60
C ARG A 670 8.22 -32.45 14.94
N ALA A 671 6.96 -32.09 15.19
CA ALA A 671 6.26 -32.50 16.39
C ALA A 671 6.15 -34.02 16.50
N TRP A 672 5.89 -34.72 15.40
CA TRP A 672 5.92 -36.18 15.38
C TRP A 672 7.31 -36.73 15.73
N LEU A 673 8.38 -36.21 15.11
CA LEU A 673 9.76 -36.61 15.46
C LEU A 673 10.09 -36.37 16.94
N LEU A 674 9.67 -35.23 17.50
CA LEU A 674 9.86 -34.87 18.90
C LEU A 674 9.09 -35.81 19.83
N GLN A 675 7.84 -36.13 19.48
CA GLN A 675 7.01 -37.04 20.26
C GLN A 675 7.59 -38.45 20.28
N ASP A 676 8.10 -38.95 19.15
CA ASP A 676 8.81 -40.22 19.08
C ASP A 676 10.11 -40.22 19.90
N ALA A 677 10.74 -39.04 20.05
CA ALA A 677 11.94 -38.86 20.87
C ALA A 677 11.64 -38.63 22.37
N GLY A 678 10.37 -38.56 22.77
CA GLY A 678 9.94 -38.33 24.16
C GLY A 678 9.88 -36.85 24.58
N GLU A 679 10.02 -35.91 23.65
CA GLU A 679 10.01 -34.46 23.90
C GLU A 679 8.59 -33.88 23.78
N THR A 680 7.67 -34.35 24.63
CA THR A 680 6.21 -34.14 24.47
C THR A 680 5.77 -32.67 24.54
N GLU A 681 6.35 -31.85 25.43
CA GLU A 681 5.98 -30.43 25.52
C GLU A 681 6.37 -29.64 24.25
N GLU A 682 7.55 -29.93 23.70
CA GLU A 682 8.03 -29.30 22.48
C GLU A 682 7.22 -29.77 21.26
N ALA A 683 6.80 -31.05 21.24
CA ALA A 683 5.89 -31.59 20.24
C ALA A 683 4.54 -30.87 20.25
N HIS A 684 3.94 -30.64 21.43
CA HIS A 684 2.69 -29.86 21.55
C HIS A 684 2.84 -28.45 20.99
N SER A 685 3.91 -27.74 21.35
CA SER A 685 4.17 -26.38 20.87
C SER A 685 4.26 -26.30 19.34
N HIS A 686 4.93 -27.27 18.71
CA HIS A 686 5.06 -27.32 17.25
C HIS A 686 3.73 -27.67 16.55
N LEU A 687 2.92 -28.57 17.12
CA LEU A 687 1.59 -28.89 16.57
C LEU A 687 0.62 -27.73 16.69
N ASP A 688 0.59 -27.05 17.84
CA ASP A 688 -0.22 -25.85 18.04
C ASP A 688 0.18 -24.74 17.06
N ALA A 689 1.48 -24.51 16.89
CA ALA A 689 1.98 -23.58 15.87
C ALA A 689 1.57 -24.00 14.45
N ALA A 690 1.60 -25.28 14.11
CA ALA A 690 1.17 -25.79 12.80
C ALA A 690 -0.31 -25.45 12.54
N ILE A 691 -1.19 -25.73 13.52
CA ILE A 691 -2.63 -25.49 13.41
C ILE A 691 -2.95 -24.00 13.35
N ARG A 692 -2.36 -23.17 14.22
CA ARG A 692 -2.56 -21.70 14.16
C ARG A 692 -2.12 -21.11 12.83
N THR A 693 -1.00 -21.60 12.28
CA THR A 693 -0.52 -21.15 10.96
C THR A 693 -1.51 -21.52 9.85
N CYS A 694 -2.18 -22.67 9.96
CA CYS A 694 -3.25 -23.04 9.01
C CYS A 694 -4.47 -22.12 9.08
N LEU A 695 -4.76 -21.57 10.26
CA LEU A 695 -5.95 -20.77 10.57
C LEU A 695 -5.71 -19.25 10.48
N ASP A 696 -4.62 -18.81 9.87
CA ASP A 696 -4.35 -17.38 9.62
C ASP A 696 -5.43 -16.78 8.69
N ASP A 697 -5.81 -15.52 8.91
CA ASP A 697 -6.89 -14.83 8.19
C ASP A 697 -6.61 -14.69 6.68
N ASP A 698 -5.32 -14.71 6.30
CA ASP A 698 -4.87 -14.65 4.90
C ASP A 698 -4.92 -16.02 4.18
N HIS A 699 -5.21 -17.10 4.90
CA HIS A 699 -5.27 -18.48 4.38
C HIS A 699 -6.71 -18.92 4.07
N GLY A 700 -6.86 -19.78 3.05
CA GLY A 700 -8.18 -20.26 2.62
C GLY A 700 -8.53 -21.67 3.09
N VAL A 701 -9.66 -22.18 2.59
CA VAL A 701 -10.36 -23.35 3.17
C VAL A 701 -9.55 -24.64 3.19
N THR A 702 -8.65 -24.85 2.23
CA THR A 702 -7.82 -26.07 2.19
C THR A 702 -6.86 -26.13 3.39
N LEU A 703 -6.38 -24.97 3.88
CA LEU A 703 -5.56 -24.93 5.09
C LEU A 703 -6.43 -25.05 6.35
N GLU A 704 -7.65 -24.49 6.38
CA GLU A 704 -8.63 -24.77 7.44
C GLU A 704 -8.91 -26.28 7.56
N TRP A 705 -9.08 -26.99 6.43
CA TRP A 705 -9.20 -28.45 6.39
C TRP A 705 -7.96 -29.16 6.94
N MET A 706 -6.77 -28.72 6.52
CA MET A 706 -5.51 -29.27 7.02
C MET A 706 -5.39 -29.10 8.55
N ALA A 707 -5.88 -27.98 9.11
CA ALA A 707 -5.92 -27.77 10.56
C ALA A 707 -6.74 -28.86 11.29
N LEU A 708 -7.89 -29.28 10.74
CA LEU A 708 -8.71 -30.36 11.29
C LEU A 708 -7.98 -31.71 11.26
N VAL A 709 -7.36 -32.03 10.12
CA VAL A 709 -6.62 -33.29 9.98
C VAL A 709 -5.40 -33.31 10.92
N LEU A 710 -4.65 -32.21 11.02
CA LEU A 710 -3.49 -32.11 11.91
C LEU A 710 -3.88 -32.15 13.39
N SER A 711 -5.04 -31.61 13.75
CA SER A 711 -5.59 -31.73 15.11
C SER A 711 -5.93 -33.19 15.45
N THR A 712 -6.47 -33.94 14.50
CA THR A 712 -6.72 -35.38 14.66
C THR A 712 -5.40 -36.17 14.72
N MET A 713 -4.41 -35.78 13.90
CA MET A 713 -3.07 -36.36 13.93
C MET A 713 -2.39 -36.15 15.30
N ALA A 714 -2.55 -34.98 15.93
CA ALA A 714 -2.02 -34.69 17.26
C ALA A 714 -2.51 -35.71 18.30
N GLN A 715 -3.80 -36.05 18.27
CA GLN A 715 -4.37 -37.11 19.12
C GLN A 715 -3.77 -38.48 18.77
N ALA A 716 -3.70 -38.82 17.47
CA ALA A 716 -3.22 -40.12 17.00
C ALA A 716 -1.74 -40.39 17.32
N ILE A 717 -0.88 -39.37 17.36
CA ILE A 717 0.53 -39.53 17.78
C ILE A 717 0.71 -39.53 19.30
N GLY A 718 -0.35 -39.27 20.07
CA GLY A 718 -0.32 -39.21 21.53
C GLY A 718 0.13 -37.86 22.11
N ALA A 719 -0.10 -36.78 21.37
CA ALA A 719 0.21 -35.40 21.76
C ALA A 719 -1.06 -34.51 21.67
N PRO A 720 -2.15 -34.85 22.40
CA PRO A 720 -3.44 -34.20 22.22
C PRO A 720 -3.38 -32.72 22.64
N LEU A 721 -3.91 -31.86 21.78
CA LEU A 721 -4.06 -30.44 22.08
C LEU A 721 -5.38 -30.17 22.82
N ALA A 722 -5.46 -29.04 23.52
CA ALA A 722 -6.72 -28.56 24.09
C ALA A 722 -7.77 -28.45 22.97
N SER A 723 -9.02 -28.85 23.26
CA SER A 723 -10.09 -28.86 22.27
C SER A 723 -10.18 -27.50 21.59
N SER A 724 -9.85 -27.46 20.31
CA SER A 724 -10.08 -26.28 19.49
C SER A 724 -11.57 -26.23 19.24
N ASP A 725 -12.24 -25.15 19.65
CA ASP A 725 -13.65 -24.91 19.30
C ASP A 725 -13.75 -24.73 17.79
N PHE A 726 -13.86 -25.82 17.04
CA PHE A 726 -14.19 -25.79 15.61
C PHE A 726 -15.68 -25.49 15.43
N ALA A 727 -16.18 -24.42 16.05
CA ALA A 727 -17.54 -23.90 15.86
C ALA A 727 -17.85 -23.56 14.37
N ALA A 728 -16.85 -23.67 13.49
CA ALA A 728 -16.90 -23.50 12.06
C ALA A 728 -16.93 -24.81 11.24
N GLU A 729 -16.94 -26.01 11.83
CA GLU A 729 -16.91 -27.28 11.07
C GLU A 729 -18.10 -27.40 10.08
N ASP A 730 -19.31 -27.05 10.52
CA ASP A 730 -20.50 -26.97 9.65
C ASP A 730 -20.38 -25.88 8.56
N GLY A 731 -19.62 -24.82 8.83
CA GLY A 731 -19.31 -23.78 7.86
C GLY A 731 -18.31 -24.27 6.80
N LEU A 732 -17.25 -24.94 7.24
CA LEU A 732 -16.23 -25.52 6.38
C LEU A 732 -16.79 -26.65 5.53
N ARG A 733 -17.66 -27.50 6.07
CA ARG A 733 -18.34 -28.58 5.33
C ARG A 733 -19.21 -28.06 4.19
N ARG A 734 -19.81 -26.89 4.35
CA ARG A 734 -20.55 -26.21 3.27
C ARG A 734 -19.64 -25.62 2.19
N ARG A 735 -18.45 -25.15 2.56
CA ARG A 735 -17.44 -24.54 1.66
C ARG A 735 -16.56 -25.59 0.95
N LEU A 736 -16.35 -26.75 1.56
CA LEU A 736 -15.55 -27.88 1.06
C LEU A 736 -16.39 -29.16 1.02
N GLN A 737 -17.38 -29.18 0.13
CA GLN A 737 -18.32 -30.30 0.03
C GLN A 737 -17.66 -31.59 -0.45
N HIS A 738 -16.57 -31.47 -1.20
CA HIS A 738 -15.84 -32.60 -1.80
C HIS A 738 -14.64 -33.07 -0.97
N ALA A 739 -14.33 -32.41 0.16
CA ALA A 739 -13.30 -32.90 1.07
C ALA A 739 -13.69 -34.28 1.65
N PRO A 740 -12.71 -35.15 1.98
CA PRO A 740 -12.97 -36.52 2.43
C PRO A 740 -13.42 -36.56 3.91
N TRP A 741 -14.60 -36.00 4.20
CA TRP A 741 -15.20 -35.93 5.55
C TRP A 741 -15.36 -37.29 6.22
N GLU A 742 -15.71 -38.33 5.45
CA GLU A 742 -15.82 -39.69 5.97
C GLU A 742 -14.48 -40.25 6.43
N ALA A 743 -13.40 -40.00 5.67
CA ALA A 743 -12.07 -40.44 6.05
C ALA A 743 -11.56 -39.72 7.31
N LEU A 744 -11.86 -38.42 7.46
CA LEU A 744 -11.52 -37.69 8.69
C LEU A 744 -12.30 -38.23 9.89
N ALA A 745 -13.57 -38.58 9.73
CA ALA A 745 -14.37 -39.21 10.79
C ALA A 745 -13.82 -40.59 11.18
N GLU A 746 -13.40 -41.42 10.21
CA GLU A 746 -12.70 -42.69 10.46
C GLU A 746 -11.40 -42.46 11.24
N PHE A 747 -10.62 -41.46 10.85
CA PHE A 747 -9.35 -41.14 11.52
C PHE A 747 -9.58 -40.69 12.97
N ALA A 748 -10.54 -39.79 13.19
CA ALA A 748 -10.89 -39.29 14.52
C ALA A 748 -11.43 -40.41 15.43
N ALA A 749 -12.25 -41.32 14.91
CA ALA A 749 -12.76 -42.46 15.64
C ALA A 749 -11.64 -43.45 16.06
N GLU A 750 -10.63 -43.67 15.21
CA GLU A 750 -9.47 -44.47 15.61
C GLU A 750 -8.62 -43.73 16.65
N ALA A 751 -8.42 -42.41 16.48
CA ALA A 751 -7.56 -41.59 17.33
C ALA A 751 -8.15 -41.35 18.72
N SER A 752 -9.48 -41.41 18.88
CA SER A 752 -10.14 -41.28 20.18
C SER A 752 -9.79 -42.40 21.16
N HIS A 753 -9.27 -43.53 20.67
CA HIS A 753 -8.83 -44.65 21.50
C HIS A 753 -7.37 -44.51 21.99
N GLY A 754 -6.71 -43.39 21.67
CA GLY A 754 -5.33 -43.09 22.07
C GLY A 754 -4.34 -43.18 20.91
N ARG A 755 -3.06 -43.39 21.23
CA ARG A 755 -1.98 -43.42 20.23
C ARG A 755 -2.15 -44.59 19.26
N ILE A 756 -2.12 -44.30 17.97
CA ILE A 756 -2.24 -45.27 16.87
C ILE A 756 -0.83 -45.62 16.32
N PRO A 757 -0.60 -46.84 15.77
CA PRO A 757 0.65 -47.17 15.07
C PRO A 757 0.98 -46.21 13.91
N PRO A 758 2.25 -45.81 13.70
CA PRO A 758 2.66 -44.90 12.63
C PRO A 758 2.19 -45.26 11.22
N ALA A 759 2.20 -46.55 10.87
CA ALA A 759 1.75 -47.03 9.56
C ALA A 759 0.26 -46.71 9.31
N ARG A 760 -0.58 -46.80 10.35
CA ARG A 760 -2.01 -46.49 10.27
C ARG A 760 -2.27 -44.99 10.19
N ILE A 761 -1.46 -44.18 10.88
CA ILE A 761 -1.52 -42.71 10.77
C ILE A 761 -1.27 -42.30 9.31
N TRP A 762 -0.24 -42.86 8.66
CA TRP A 762 0.02 -42.59 7.25
C TRP A 762 -1.13 -42.97 6.32
N VAL A 763 -1.78 -44.13 6.54
CA VAL A 763 -2.97 -44.54 5.77
C VAL A 763 -4.09 -43.50 5.91
N HIS A 764 -4.34 -43.00 7.12
CA HIS A 764 -5.36 -41.99 7.37
C HIS A 764 -5.01 -40.65 6.75
N LEU A 765 -3.77 -40.18 6.92
CA LEU A 765 -3.30 -38.95 6.30
C LEU A 765 -3.43 -39.03 4.76
N ALA A 766 -3.09 -40.18 4.17
CA ALA A 766 -3.22 -40.40 2.73
C ALA A 766 -4.66 -40.36 2.21
N LYS A 767 -5.63 -40.73 3.03
CA LYS A 767 -7.06 -40.59 2.70
C LYS A 767 -7.60 -39.18 2.96
N CYS A 768 -7.08 -38.49 3.97
CA CYS A 768 -7.63 -37.21 4.43
C CYS A 768 -7.05 -36.00 3.71
N LEU A 769 -5.78 -36.05 3.31
CA LEU A 769 -5.08 -34.92 2.71
C LEU A 769 -4.62 -35.25 1.29
N PRO A 770 -4.55 -34.25 0.40
CA PRO A 770 -3.95 -34.40 -0.92
C PRO A 770 -2.50 -34.94 -0.84
N PHE A 771 -1.97 -35.66 -1.85
CA PHE A 771 -0.65 -36.33 -1.78
C PHE A 771 0.54 -35.41 -1.48
N ASN A 772 0.52 -34.17 -1.94
CA ASN A 772 1.51 -33.14 -1.60
C ASN A 772 1.23 -32.42 -0.27
N PHE A 773 0.19 -32.84 0.46
CA PHE A 773 -0.29 -32.25 1.72
C PHE A 773 -0.37 -33.21 2.92
N HIS A 774 -0.19 -34.53 2.77
CA HIS A 774 -0.04 -35.43 3.93
C HIS A 774 1.38 -35.77 4.27
#